data_AF-A0A820X6V3-F1
#
_entry.id   AF-A0A820X6V3-F1
#
_cell.length_a   1.000
_cell.length_b   1.000
_cell.length_c   1.000
_cell.angle_alpha   90.00
_cell.angle_beta   90.00
_cell.angle_gamma   90.00
#
_symmetry.space_group_name_H-M   'P 1'
#
loop_
_entity.id
_entity.type
_entity.pdbx_description
1 polymer ?
#
loop_
_entity_poly.entity_id
_entity_poly.type
_entity_poly.pdbx_seq_one_letter_code
_entity_poly.pdbx_strand_id
1 'polypeptide(L)'
;VNLLYPSTVIEATWHARTQMAFALANQFFGCFITMRSWRDWWLLKGLALYLTSLYTRRAFGNNEYRYNLNRDMLDVIRYEREENPIRLDFAPIKSESDITSVNNRRGTMMSSQYLEVAAKKAHLVVRMIDDFIGREIMMQILNKLMCLATTACLKDASLSSRSRLHISSKSFSRVVSTLTTKDIQALLTQWVYESGCPKLIGSFSFSRKRNVVELELKQDTTIKGSKKFLGSLVIRVQELEGSFSQTILLEDSVTKYELTCHSKVRRNKKKKIPLISGDEVDMDLQQMDSECPILWIRIDPDLKIIRELQFEQADYNWQWELRYERDILSQFEALEALKRFPSQITRETLGAVLDSSNCFYRVRIECAYVLTHIANSMANTWTGTLATLSFFRRVFMSTNSTSSSTNVTTSSTNNLSLTVPSAYIVRINDFSNSQMYMIQKTIPQAIALQRNKDRVCPPEVINFLFELIHYNENSKNRFSDAFYRSSLIDSLGNTLTNIGLTSTTTNVDLLLNHTLDNNTKRIFDEILLQLNYDKIIPSYGFCVTCSCLRVLHKLNIISGILIDINVFYEYASYGMFDRVRLAACEILVEQIETRMNQDVFEYIFNLIANDPDYNLRRKIVQHLCRHPPFRQNQTCSLNNPITVNRLWSLMKNFAYDNQIRNDLVELYQIMFGLNRPNCLPPLNEMNELLIKDELDDVSDTIVDIDPERLSYFRLARYADDTKAAASKLASSSK
;
A
#
# COMPACT_ATOMS: atom_id res chain seq x y z
N VAL A 1 12.83 4.25 -14.67
CA VAL A 1 11.78 3.19 -14.71
C VAL A 1 11.81 2.56 -16.09
N ASN A 2 12.12 1.27 -16.21
CA ASN A 2 12.08 0.56 -17.49
C ASN A 2 10.63 0.26 -17.87
N LEU A 3 10.11 1.02 -18.83
CA LEU A 3 8.75 0.90 -19.35
C LEU A 3 8.67 0.04 -20.62
N LEU A 4 9.81 -0.35 -21.19
CA LEU A 4 9.89 -1.25 -22.33
C LEU A 4 9.75 -2.69 -21.86
N TYR A 5 8.85 -3.44 -22.49
CA TYR A 5 8.62 -4.84 -22.22
C TYR A 5 8.28 -5.57 -23.52
N PRO A 6 8.67 -6.85 -23.68
CA PRO A 6 8.25 -7.66 -24.80
C PRO A 6 6.77 -8.03 -24.65
N SER A 7 6.07 -8.25 -25.77
CA SER A 7 4.64 -8.62 -25.76
C SER A 7 4.35 -9.96 -25.06
N THR A 8 5.38 -10.76 -24.79
CA THR A 8 5.29 -12.02 -24.07
C THR A 8 5.11 -11.82 -22.55
N VAL A 9 5.34 -10.61 -22.03
CA VAL A 9 5.27 -10.31 -20.59
C VAL A 9 3.95 -9.65 -20.23
N ILE A 10 3.09 -10.39 -19.53
CA ILE A 10 1.72 -9.97 -19.19
C ILE A 10 1.72 -8.82 -18.16
N GLU A 11 2.41 -9.00 -17.02
CA GLU A 11 2.33 -8.08 -15.86
C GLU A 11 2.86 -6.67 -16.13
N ALA A 12 3.91 -6.55 -16.96
CA ALA A 12 4.46 -5.26 -17.34
C ALA A 12 3.46 -4.40 -18.12
N THR A 13 2.51 -5.03 -18.84
CA THR A 13 1.48 -4.35 -19.64
C THR A 13 0.63 -3.40 -18.80
N TRP A 14 0.18 -3.86 -17.62
CA TRP A 14 -0.66 -3.07 -16.73
C TRP A 14 0.06 -1.81 -16.27
N HIS A 15 1.24 -2.01 -15.68
CA HIS A 15 2.03 -0.93 -15.09
C HIS A 15 2.45 0.09 -16.16
N ALA A 16 3.00 -0.38 -17.27
CA ALA A 16 3.49 0.49 -18.33
C ALA A 16 2.36 1.33 -18.96
N ARG A 17 1.20 0.71 -19.27
CA ARG A 17 0.06 1.45 -19.85
C ARG A 17 -0.51 2.48 -18.88
N THR A 18 -0.58 2.18 -17.59
CA THR A 18 -1.04 3.14 -16.57
C THR A 18 -0.06 4.32 -16.45
N GLN A 19 1.26 4.05 -16.45
CA GLN A 19 2.28 5.10 -16.42
C GLN A 19 2.29 5.96 -17.69
N MET A 20 2.09 5.36 -18.86
CA MET A 20 1.97 6.11 -20.12
C MET A 20 0.71 6.99 -20.14
N ALA A 21 -0.45 6.46 -19.72
CA ALA A 21 -1.67 7.24 -19.62
C ALA A 21 -1.49 8.42 -18.64
N PHE A 22 -0.79 8.19 -17.53
CA PHE A 22 -0.45 9.25 -16.59
C PHE A 22 0.51 10.29 -17.19
N ALA A 23 1.53 9.87 -17.92
CA ALA A 23 2.45 10.79 -18.60
C ALA A 23 1.70 11.70 -19.59
N LEU A 24 0.80 11.14 -20.40
CA LEU A 24 -0.07 11.90 -21.31
C LEU A 24 -1.00 12.85 -20.56
N ALA A 25 -1.61 12.40 -19.45
CA ALA A 25 -2.48 13.25 -18.65
C ALA A 25 -1.72 14.44 -18.02
N ASN A 26 -0.47 14.24 -17.58
CA ASN A 26 0.38 15.31 -17.07
C ASN A 26 0.82 16.30 -18.17
N GLN A 27 0.90 15.88 -19.44
CA GLN A 27 1.16 16.82 -20.55
C GLN A 27 0.03 17.85 -20.67
N PHE A 28 -1.24 17.42 -20.54
CA PHE A 28 -2.38 18.34 -20.51
C PHE A 28 -2.41 19.16 -19.21
N PHE A 29 -2.38 18.49 -18.06
CA PHE A 29 -2.49 19.10 -16.73
C PHE A 29 -1.13 19.07 -16.02
N GLY A 30 -0.24 19.97 -16.43
CA GLY A 30 1.12 20.05 -15.91
C GLY A 30 2.05 20.82 -16.85
N CYS A 31 1.95 20.57 -18.16
CA CYS A 31 2.70 21.30 -19.19
C CYS A 31 1.86 22.36 -19.89
N PHE A 32 0.68 21.99 -20.40
CA PHE A 32 -0.19 22.94 -21.11
C PHE A 32 -0.91 23.88 -20.14
N ILE A 33 -1.65 23.31 -19.19
CA ILE A 33 -2.21 24.05 -18.05
C ILE A 33 -1.23 23.90 -16.88
N THR A 34 -0.76 25.02 -16.35
CA THR A 34 0.25 25.06 -15.28
C THR A 34 -0.33 25.65 -13.99
N MET A 35 0.30 25.37 -12.85
CA MET A 35 -0.19 25.86 -11.57
C MET A 35 0.28 27.31 -11.36
N ARG A 36 -0.55 28.13 -10.72
CA ARG A 36 -0.14 29.48 -10.31
C ARG A 36 0.82 29.47 -9.13
N SER A 37 0.63 28.54 -8.19
CA SER A 37 1.46 28.37 -7.00
C SER A 37 1.48 26.90 -6.60
N TRP A 38 2.46 26.50 -5.78
CA TRP A 38 2.53 25.15 -5.20
C TRP A 38 1.27 24.77 -4.40
N ARG A 39 0.53 25.75 -3.89
CA ARG A 39 -0.79 25.56 -3.25
C ARG A 39 -1.83 24.90 -4.17
N ASP A 40 -1.66 25.06 -5.47
CA ASP A 40 -2.56 24.54 -6.51
C ASP A 40 -2.03 23.24 -7.14
N TRP A 41 -0.92 22.69 -6.63
CA TRP A 41 -0.29 21.48 -7.15
C TRP A 41 -1.25 20.28 -7.15
N TRP A 42 -2.03 20.14 -6.07
CA TRP A 42 -2.99 19.06 -5.89
C TRP A 42 -4.03 19.03 -7.02
N LEU A 43 -4.44 20.20 -7.54
CA LEU A 43 -5.48 20.27 -8.56
C LEU A 43 -4.98 19.67 -9.88
N LEU A 44 -3.80 20.07 -10.35
CA LEU A 44 -3.24 19.52 -11.59
C LEU A 44 -2.91 18.03 -11.44
N LYS A 45 -2.28 17.66 -10.33
CA LYS A 45 -1.90 16.26 -10.09
C LYS A 45 -3.13 15.37 -9.95
N GLY A 46 -4.15 15.85 -9.24
CA GLY A 46 -5.43 15.18 -9.05
C GLY A 46 -6.20 15.02 -10.37
N LEU A 47 -6.24 16.05 -11.22
CA LEU A 47 -6.85 15.98 -12.55
C LEU A 47 -6.13 14.97 -13.47
N ALA A 48 -4.80 14.97 -13.47
CA ALA A 48 -4.01 14.02 -14.25
C ALA A 48 -4.24 12.57 -13.81
N LEU A 49 -4.23 12.32 -12.49
CA LEU A 49 -4.53 10.99 -11.93
C LEU A 49 -5.99 10.58 -12.15
N TYR A 50 -6.92 11.52 -12.09
CA TYR A 50 -8.33 11.28 -12.37
C TYR A 50 -8.53 10.81 -13.82
N LEU A 51 -7.95 11.50 -14.81
CA LEU A 51 -7.98 11.04 -16.21
C LEU A 51 -7.32 9.67 -16.40
N THR A 52 -6.21 9.42 -15.71
CA THR A 52 -5.54 8.11 -15.71
C THR A 52 -6.46 7.03 -15.17
N SER A 53 -7.17 7.30 -14.08
CA SER A 53 -8.10 6.36 -13.46
C SER A 53 -9.31 6.05 -14.35
N LEU A 54 -9.76 7.02 -15.16
CA LEU A 54 -10.81 6.82 -16.16
C LEU A 54 -10.35 5.98 -17.34
N TYR A 55 -9.10 6.18 -17.77
CA TYR A 55 -8.45 5.28 -18.72
C TYR A 55 -8.39 3.86 -18.16
N THR A 56 -7.94 3.68 -16.92
CA THR A 56 -7.90 2.37 -16.25
C THR A 56 -9.28 1.71 -16.21
N ARG A 57 -10.33 2.47 -15.87
CA ARG A 57 -11.72 1.97 -15.87
C ARG A 57 -12.16 1.46 -17.23
N ARG A 58 -11.77 2.13 -18.32
CA ARG A 58 -12.14 1.75 -19.70
C ARG A 58 -11.26 0.63 -20.25
N ALA A 59 -9.95 0.69 -20.02
CA ALA A 59 -8.98 -0.24 -20.59
C ALA A 59 -8.95 -1.59 -19.87
N PHE A 60 -9.21 -1.60 -18.57
CA PHE A 60 -9.01 -2.76 -17.72
C PHE A 60 -10.25 -3.18 -16.92
N GLY A 61 -11.35 -2.43 -17.05
CA GLY A 61 -12.63 -2.75 -16.44
C GLY A 61 -12.90 -1.99 -15.13
N ASN A 62 -14.20 -1.92 -14.79
CA ASN A 62 -14.67 -1.17 -13.63
C ASN A 62 -14.17 -1.76 -12.31
N ASN A 63 -14.16 -3.09 -12.23
CA ASN A 63 -13.77 -3.86 -11.06
C ASN A 63 -12.36 -3.52 -10.57
N GLU A 64 -11.39 -3.45 -11.48
CA GLU A 64 -10.05 -3.03 -11.09
C GLU A 64 -9.95 -1.52 -10.78
N TYR A 65 -10.70 -0.68 -11.50
CA TYR A 65 -10.76 0.74 -11.15
C TYR A 65 -11.21 0.94 -9.69
N ARG A 66 -12.26 0.21 -9.26
CA ARG A 66 -12.74 0.25 -7.87
C ARG A 66 -11.72 -0.29 -6.87
N TYR A 67 -11.04 -1.39 -7.22
CA TYR A 67 -9.97 -1.95 -6.39
C TYR A 67 -8.81 -0.94 -6.19
N ASN A 68 -8.35 -0.30 -7.27
CA ASN A 68 -7.29 0.71 -7.18
C ASN A 68 -7.72 1.92 -6.35
N LEU A 69 -8.97 2.38 -6.49
CA LEU A 69 -9.51 3.46 -5.65
C LEU A 69 -9.49 3.10 -4.16
N ASN A 70 -9.94 1.90 -3.80
CA ASN A 70 -9.92 1.46 -2.42
C ASN A 70 -8.49 1.35 -1.89
N ARG A 71 -7.56 0.78 -2.69
CA ARG A 71 -6.14 0.73 -2.31
C ARG A 71 -5.56 2.13 -2.06
N ASP A 72 -5.81 3.07 -2.97
CA ASP A 72 -5.30 4.44 -2.85
C ASP A 72 -5.92 5.15 -1.63
N MET A 73 -7.19 4.87 -1.31
CA MET A 73 -7.87 5.36 -0.10
C MET A 73 -7.25 4.78 1.18
N LEU A 74 -7.04 3.46 1.25
CA LEU A 74 -6.40 2.80 2.39
C LEU A 74 -4.96 3.28 2.59
N ASP A 75 -4.22 3.54 1.52
CA ASP A 75 -2.86 4.08 1.60
C ASP A 75 -2.84 5.50 2.21
N VAL A 76 -3.81 6.35 1.86
CA VAL A 76 -3.97 7.69 2.45
C VAL A 76 -4.31 7.60 3.93
N ILE A 77 -5.25 6.71 4.28
CA ILE A 77 -5.66 6.50 5.68
C ILE A 77 -4.48 5.98 6.50
N ARG A 78 -3.78 4.95 6.03
CA ARG A 78 -2.62 4.38 6.74
C ARG A 78 -1.56 5.46 7.01
N TYR A 79 -1.24 6.28 6.01
CA TYR A 79 -0.27 7.35 6.18
C TYR A 79 -0.73 8.42 7.18
N GLU A 80 -1.98 8.89 7.10
CA GLU A 80 -2.48 9.89 8.08
C GLU A 80 -2.59 9.35 9.52
N ARG A 81 -2.63 8.01 9.70
CA ARG A 81 -2.64 7.33 11.00
C ARG A 81 -1.24 7.20 11.60
N GLU A 82 -0.29 6.72 10.81
CA GLU A 82 1.09 6.48 11.24
C GLU A 82 1.84 7.82 11.33
N GLU A 83 1.80 8.59 10.24
CA GLU A 83 2.63 9.77 10.00
C GLU A 83 1.86 11.06 10.28
N ASN A 84 2.28 12.14 9.63
CA ASN A 84 1.73 13.47 9.82
C ASN A 84 0.46 13.70 8.96
N PRO A 85 -0.44 14.60 9.41
CA PRO A 85 -1.63 14.96 8.65
C PRO A 85 -1.30 15.47 7.25
N ILE A 86 -2.08 15.04 6.24
CA ILE A 86 -1.91 15.48 4.85
C ILE A 86 -2.80 16.68 4.59
N ARG A 87 -2.19 17.84 4.33
CA ARG A 87 -2.86 19.03 3.82
C ARG A 87 -2.47 19.23 2.35
N LEU A 88 -3.48 19.45 1.49
CA LEU A 88 -3.25 19.65 0.05
C LEU A 88 -2.96 21.12 -0.30
N ASP A 89 -3.47 22.06 0.49
CA ASP A 89 -3.08 23.46 0.41
C ASP A 89 -1.76 23.69 1.15
N PHE A 90 -0.65 23.74 0.39
CA PHE A 90 0.70 24.04 0.89
C PHE A 90 0.87 25.53 1.27
N ALA A 91 -0.02 26.04 2.11
CA ALA A 91 -0.05 27.42 2.57
C ALA A 91 1.12 27.72 3.51
N PRO A 92 1.84 28.85 3.34
CA PRO A 92 2.77 29.31 4.38
C PRO A 92 2.00 29.76 5.64
N ILE A 93 2.57 29.43 6.80
CA ILE A 93 2.02 29.66 8.14
C ILE A 93 1.74 31.16 8.38
N LYS A 94 0.64 31.47 9.09
CA LYS A 94 0.33 32.83 9.59
C LYS A 94 0.53 33.00 11.11
N SER A 95 0.73 31.93 11.89
CA SER A 95 0.84 31.97 13.36
C SER A 95 1.84 30.95 13.93
N GLU A 96 2.61 31.36 14.94
CA GLU A 96 3.66 30.55 15.61
C GLU A 96 3.11 29.37 16.46
N SER A 97 1.81 29.31 16.74
CA SER A 97 1.21 28.23 17.53
C SER A 97 1.07 26.89 16.79
N ASP A 98 1.23 26.87 15.46
CA ASP A 98 1.09 25.66 14.62
C ASP A 98 2.44 24.95 14.35
N ILE A 99 3.53 25.45 14.97
CA ILE A 99 4.92 24.98 14.76
C ILE A 99 5.12 23.51 15.16
N THR A 100 4.24 22.94 15.98
CA THR A 100 4.30 21.53 16.40
C THR A 100 3.91 20.54 15.29
N SER A 101 3.35 21.01 14.16
CA SER A 101 3.10 20.17 12.98
C SER A 101 4.10 20.52 11.87
N VAL A 102 5.06 19.62 11.65
CA VAL A 102 6.21 19.74 10.74
C VAL A 102 5.83 19.90 9.24
N ASN A 103 4.53 19.96 8.89
CA ASN A 103 4.04 19.76 7.53
C ASN A 103 3.63 21.01 6.74
N ASN A 104 3.89 22.23 7.21
CA ASN A 104 3.62 23.45 6.42
C ASN A 104 4.91 24.07 5.84
N ARG A 105 5.82 23.23 5.31
CA ARG A 105 6.98 23.70 4.53
C ARG A 105 6.58 23.92 3.07
N ARG A 106 7.33 24.75 2.32
CA ARG A 106 7.15 24.93 0.86
C ARG A 106 7.14 23.55 0.18
N GLY A 107 6.34 23.35 -0.87
CA GLY A 107 6.18 22.04 -1.54
C GLY A 107 7.49 21.38 -2.01
N THR A 108 8.57 22.15 -2.14
CA THR A 108 9.94 21.67 -2.44
C THR A 108 10.68 21.07 -1.25
N MET A 109 10.14 21.12 -0.02
CA MET A 109 10.75 20.63 1.22
C MET A 109 10.02 19.42 1.82
N MET A 110 9.10 18.82 1.07
CA MET A 110 8.32 17.66 1.51
C MET A 110 8.99 16.36 1.07
N SER A 111 8.87 15.33 1.91
CA SER A 111 9.37 14.00 1.55
C SER A 111 8.64 13.47 0.32
N SER A 112 9.33 12.61 -0.41
CA SER A 112 8.75 11.95 -1.57
C SER A 112 7.52 11.13 -1.17
N GLN A 113 7.58 10.43 -0.03
CA GLN A 113 6.48 9.60 0.43
C GLN A 113 5.24 10.43 0.71
N TYR A 114 5.41 11.59 1.36
CA TYR A 114 4.32 12.55 1.57
C TYR A 114 3.70 12.99 0.24
N LEU A 115 4.52 13.36 -0.75
CA LEU A 115 4.03 13.81 -2.07
C LEU A 115 3.28 12.71 -2.83
N GLU A 116 3.73 11.46 -2.75
CA GLU A 116 3.04 10.33 -3.37
C GLU A 116 1.65 10.10 -2.77
N VAL A 117 1.54 10.13 -1.44
CA VAL A 117 0.25 9.95 -0.76
C VAL A 117 -0.65 11.19 -0.93
N ALA A 118 -0.08 12.40 -0.91
CA ALA A 118 -0.82 13.63 -1.22
C ALA A 118 -1.39 13.61 -2.64
N ALA A 119 -0.67 13.04 -3.62
CA ALA A 119 -1.18 12.85 -4.98
C ALA A 119 -2.38 11.88 -5.00
N LYS A 120 -2.33 10.77 -4.24
CA LYS A 120 -3.46 9.84 -4.08
C LYS A 120 -4.67 10.53 -3.43
N LYS A 121 -4.46 11.31 -2.37
CA LYS A 121 -5.53 12.11 -1.75
C LYS A 121 -6.12 13.11 -2.75
N ALA A 122 -5.29 13.81 -3.52
CA ALA A 122 -5.76 14.75 -4.55
C ALA A 122 -6.59 14.07 -5.65
N HIS A 123 -6.22 12.86 -6.08
CA HIS A 123 -7.01 12.04 -7.00
C HIS A 123 -8.40 11.73 -6.44
N LEU A 124 -8.47 11.28 -5.18
CA LEU A 124 -9.73 10.98 -4.51
C LEU A 124 -10.61 12.23 -4.38
N VAL A 125 -10.03 13.39 -4.03
CA VAL A 125 -10.77 14.66 -3.95
C VAL A 125 -11.35 15.08 -5.29
N VAL A 126 -10.59 14.99 -6.39
CA VAL A 126 -11.12 15.31 -7.73
C VAL A 126 -12.24 14.36 -8.12
N ARG A 127 -12.16 13.08 -7.73
CA ARG A 127 -13.25 12.13 -7.91
C ARG A 127 -14.49 12.51 -7.07
N MET A 128 -14.32 12.92 -5.82
CA MET A 128 -15.44 13.39 -4.98
C MET A 128 -16.12 14.61 -5.62
N ILE A 129 -15.35 15.50 -6.24
CA ILE A 129 -15.87 16.63 -7.01
C ILE A 129 -16.69 16.15 -8.22
N ASP A 130 -16.21 15.14 -8.97
CA ASP A 130 -16.95 14.52 -10.10
C ASP A 130 -18.29 13.92 -9.64
N ASP A 131 -18.27 13.14 -8.56
CA ASP A 131 -19.45 12.47 -8.01
C ASP A 131 -20.46 13.49 -7.42
N PHE A 132 -19.98 14.59 -6.81
CA PHE A 132 -20.82 15.63 -6.24
C PHE A 132 -21.50 16.50 -7.30
N ILE A 133 -20.76 16.87 -8.35
CA ILE A 133 -21.27 17.74 -9.42
C ILE A 133 -22.11 16.95 -10.42
N GLY A 134 -21.59 15.79 -10.85
CA GLY A 134 -22.11 15.01 -11.96
C GLY A 134 -21.13 14.97 -13.14
N ARG A 135 -21.07 13.80 -13.79
CA ARG A 135 -20.07 13.46 -14.80
C ARG A 135 -20.06 14.38 -16.02
N GLU A 136 -21.23 14.75 -16.51
CA GLU A 136 -21.37 15.56 -17.72
C GLU A 136 -20.80 16.97 -17.52
N ILE A 137 -21.08 17.55 -16.35
CA ILE A 137 -20.63 18.91 -16.03
C ILE A 137 -19.12 18.90 -15.73
N MET A 138 -18.58 17.85 -15.11
CA MET A 138 -17.11 17.69 -14.98
C MET A 138 -16.43 17.70 -16.35
N MET A 139 -16.96 16.98 -17.34
CA MET A 139 -16.42 17.01 -18.71
C MET A 139 -16.51 18.42 -19.35
N GLN A 140 -17.60 19.15 -19.12
CA GLN A 140 -17.73 20.54 -19.57
C GLN A 140 -16.70 21.46 -18.89
N ILE A 141 -16.44 21.29 -17.59
CA ILE A 141 -15.41 22.02 -16.85
C ILE A 141 -14.03 21.77 -17.49
N LEU A 142 -13.66 20.52 -17.72
CA LEU A 142 -12.37 20.17 -18.34
C LEU A 142 -12.23 20.79 -19.74
N ASN A 143 -13.28 20.70 -20.57
CA ASN A 143 -13.29 21.30 -21.89
C ASN A 143 -13.17 22.82 -21.82
N LYS A 144 -13.87 23.47 -20.90
CA LYS A 144 -13.77 24.93 -20.70
C LYS A 144 -12.37 25.35 -20.27
N LEU A 145 -11.72 24.61 -19.37
CA LEU A 145 -10.33 24.86 -18.98
C LEU A 145 -9.37 24.75 -20.17
N MET A 146 -9.54 23.72 -21.00
CA MET A 146 -8.73 23.52 -22.21
C MET A 146 -8.97 24.61 -23.26
N CYS A 147 -10.21 25.03 -23.48
CA CYS A 147 -10.55 26.12 -24.39
C CYS A 147 -9.96 27.46 -23.91
N LEU A 148 -10.03 27.74 -22.61
CA LEU A 148 -9.41 28.94 -22.02
C LEU A 148 -7.89 28.94 -22.21
N ALA A 149 -7.24 27.79 -22.03
CA ALA A 149 -5.81 27.66 -22.27
C ALA A 149 -5.46 27.83 -23.76
N THR A 150 -6.21 27.18 -24.65
CA THR A 150 -5.98 27.26 -26.11
C THR A 150 -6.16 28.67 -26.64
N THR A 151 -7.22 29.38 -26.22
CA THR A 151 -7.45 30.78 -26.60
C THR A 151 -6.38 31.73 -26.04
N ALA A 152 -5.82 31.42 -24.87
CA ALA A 152 -4.70 32.17 -24.29
C ALA A 152 -3.39 31.97 -25.05
N CYS A 153 -3.17 30.81 -25.68
CA CYS A 153 -2.03 30.56 -26.55
C CYS A 153 -2.16 31.23 -27.93
N LEU A 154 -3.37 31.28 -28.49
CA LEU A 154 -3.62 31.80 -29.84
C LEU A 154 -3.69 33.33 -29.92
N LYS A 155 -4.10 34.01 -28.84
CA LYS A 155 -4.12 35.48 -28.79
C LYS A 155 -2.73 36.01 -28.43
N ASP A 156 -2.30 37.08 -29.10
CA ASP A 156 -0.98 37.69 -28.98
C ASP A 156 -0.38 37.70 -27.57
N ALA A 157 0.95 37.58 -27.56
CA ALA A 157 1.92 37.39 -26.48
C ALA A 157 1.90 38.41 -25.31
N SER A 158 0.79 39.09 -25.04
CA SER A 158 0.65 39.93 -23.85
C SER A 158 0.72 39.06 -22.57
N LEU A 159 1.43 39.58 -21.56
CA LEU A 159 1.63 38.93 -20.27
C LEU A 159 0.29 38.56 -19.59
N SER A 160 -0.72 39.41 -19.80
CA SER A 160 -2.09 39.23 -19.32
C SER A 160 -2.78 37.99 -19.91
N SER A 161 -2.55 37.69 -21.19
CA SER A 161 -3.10 36.49 -21.84
C SER A 161 -2.43 35.22 -21.31
N ARG A 162 -1.11 35.21 -21.14
CA ARG A 162 -0.37 34.06 -20.61
C ARG A 162 -0.73 33.73 -19.16
N SER A 163 -1.13 34.73 -18.37
CA SER A 163 -1.61 34.50 -17.00
C SER A 163 -2.85 33.59 -16.92
N ARG A 164 -3.61 33.45 -18.01
CA ARG A 164 -4.78 32.55 -18.10
C ARG A 164 -4.41 31.07 -18.31
N LEU A 165 -3.14 30.76 -18.61
CA LEU A 165 -2.61 29.40 -18.64
C LEU A 165 -2.38 28.84 -17.23
N HIS A 166 -2.23 29.74 -16.25
CA HIS A 166 -2.06 29.37 -14.85
C HIS A 166 -3.41 29.16 -14.18
N ILE A 167 -3.68 27.92 -13.76
CA ILE A 167 -4.86 27.60 -12.96
C ILE A 167 -4.56 27.77 -11.48
N SER A 168 -5.54 28.29 -10.75
CA SER A 168 -5.55 28.28 -9.29
C SER A 168 -6.84 27.67 -8.77
N SER A 169 -6.83 27.18 -7.53
CA SER A 169 -7.99 26.59 -6.84
C SER A 169 -9.16 27.57 -6.80
N LYS A 170 -8.87 28.87 -6.66
CA LYS A 170 -9.89 29.94 -6.73
C LYS A 170 -10.45 30.11 -8.15
N SER A 171 -9.59 30.08 -9.17
CA SER A 171 -10.03 30.17 -10.57
C SER A 171 -10.90 28.97 -10.94
N PHE A 172 -10.47 27.77 -10.55
CA PHE A 172 -11.24 26.53 -10.73
C PHE A 172 -12.60 26.61 -10.04
N SER A 173 -12.66 27.02 -8.77
CA SER A 173 -13.92 27.19 -8.05
C SER A 173 -14.90 28.14 -8.77
N ARG A 174 -14.40 29.23 -9.36
CA ARG A 174 -15.24 30.15 -10.17
C ARG A 174 -15.73 29.51 -11.46
N VAL A 175 -14.89 28.73 -12.14
CA VAL A 175 -15.29 28.00 -13.35
C VAL A 175 -16.42 27.03 -13.04
N VAL A 176 -16.30 26.31 -11.91
CA VAL A 176 -17.35 25.39 -11.48
C VAL A 176 -18.62 26.14 -11.07
N SER A 177 -18.53 27.19 -10.25
CA SER A 177 -19.70 27.98 -9.85
C SER A 177 -20.42 28.66 -11.02
N THR A 178 -19.74 28.85 -12.16
CA THR A 178 -20.36 29.35 -13.40
C THR A 178 -21.20 28.27 -14.10
N LEU A 179 -20.83 27.00 -13.96
CA LEU A 179 -21.47 25.86 -14.64
C LEU A 179 -22.46 25.12 -13.72
N THR A 180 -22.33 25.26 -12.41
CA THR A 180 -23.17 24.59 -11.40
C THR A 180 -23.62 25.57 -10.34
N THR A 181 -24.85 25.41 -9.85
CA THR A 181 -25.36 26.13 -8.67
C THR A 181 -24.88 25.53 -7.35
N LYS A 182 -24.26 24.35 -7.37
CA LYS A 182 -23.73 23.66 -6.18
C LYS A 182 -22.46 24.34 -5.68
N ASP A 183 -22.38 24.55 -4.36
CA ASP A 183 -21.17 25.08 -3.72
C ASP A 183 -20.19 23.95 -3.35
N ILE A 184 -18.93 24.10 -3.77
CA ILE A 184 -17.84 23.16 -3.49
C ILE A 184 -16.95 23.68 -2.35
N GLN A 185 -17.11 24.92 -1.88
CA GLN A 185 -16.24 25.48 -0.84
C GLN A 185 -16.24 24.64 0.43
N ALA A 186 -17.38 24.07 0.81
CA ALA A 186 -17.47 23.14 1.94
C ALA A 186 -16.60 21.89 1.74
N LEU A 187 -16.66 21.27 0.55
CA LEU A 187 -15.86 20.10 0.20
C LEU A 187 -14.36 20.43 0.14
N LEU A 188 -13.98 21.58 -0.44
CA LEU A 188 -12.59 22.03 -0.48
C LEU A 188 -12.06 22.32 0.92
N THR A 189 -12.88 22.92 1.79
CA THR A 189 -12.49 23.18 3.18
C THR A 189 -12.19 21.89 3.90
N GLN A 190 -13.08 20.92 3.79
CA GLN A 190 -12.94 19.65 4.50
C GLN A 190 -11.78 18.77 4.00
N TRP A 191 -11.56 18.69 2.68
CA TRP A 191 -10.62 17.70 2.12
C TRP A 191 -9.32 18.28 1.56
N VAL A 192 -9.27 19.58 1.26
CA VAL A 192 -8.09 20.26 0.69
C VAL A 192 -7.41 21.14 1.74
N TYR A 193 -8.18 21.99 2.42
CA TYR A 193 -7.66 22.92 3.42
C TYR A 193 -7.44 22.25 4.77
N GLU A 194 -8.27 21.27 5.10
CA GLU A 194 -8.15 20.45 6.28
C GLU A 194 -7.56 19.06 5.98
N SER A 195 -6.90 18.49 6.97
CA SER A 195 -6.36 17.14 6.98
C SER A 195 -7.20 16.21 7.85
N GLY A 196 -7.11 14.90 7.62
CA GLY A 196 -7.78 13.88 8.40
C GLY A 196 -8.91 13.18 7.67
N CYS A 197 -9.15 11.92 8.05
CA CYS A 197 -10.18 11.06 7.49
C CYS A 197 -11.10 10.55 8.61
N PRO A 198 -12.43 10.56 8.43
CA PRO A 198 -13.35 10.02 9.42
C PRO A 198 -13.17 8.50 9.61
N LYS A 199 -13.12 8.08 10.87
CA LYS A 199 -13.33 6.67 11.25
C LYS A 199 -14.77 6.48 11.68
N LEU A 200 -15.48 5.63 10.95
CA LEU A 200 -16.87 5.27 11.21
C LEU A 200 -16.90 3.88 11.82
N ILE A 201 -17.50 3.77 13.01
CA ILE A 201 -17.79 2.50 13.67
C ILE A 201 -19.30 2.35 13.63
N GLY A 202 -19.78 1.29 12.97
CA GLY A 202 -21.21 1.04 12.82
C GLY A 202 -21.63 -0.31 13.36
N SER A 203 -22.79 -0.33 13.98
CA SER A 203 -23.49 -1.55 14.39
C SER A 203 -24.98 -1.39 14.12
N PHE A 204 -25.70 -2.50 13.97
CA PHE A 204 -27.14 -2.47 13.77
C PHE A 204 -27.84 -3.45 14.71
N SER A 205 -29.05 -3.07 15.14
CA SER A 205 -29.97 -3.94 15.86
C SER A 205 -31.33 -3.94 15.16
N PHE A 206 -32.04 -5.07 15.20
CA PHE A 206 -33.35 -5.19 14.57
C PHE A 206 -34.45 -5.26 15.64
N SER A 207 -35.39 -4.32 15.58
CA SER A 207 -36.53 -4.26 16.51
C SER A 207 -37.77 -4.89 15.89
N ARG A 208 -38.05 -6.15 16.26
CA ARG A 208 -39.18 -6.92 15.70
C ARG A 208 -40.53 -6.26 15.94
N LYS A 209 -40.75 -5.68 17.13
CA LYS A 209 -42.02 -5.04 17.51
C LYS A 209 -42.37 -3.85 16.62
N ARG A 210 -41.36 -3.08 16.18
CA ARG A 210 -41.53 -1.90 15.32
C ARG A 210 -41.32 -2.23 13.84
N ASN A 211 -40.73 -3.38 13.52
CA ASN A 211 -40.25 -3.74 12.19
C ASN A 211 -39.27 -2.70 11.62
N VAL A 212 -38.35 -2.25 12.48
CA VAL A 212 -37.38 -1.17 12.19
C VAL A 212 -35.97 -1.68 12.48
N VAL A 213 -35.03 -1.31 11.62
CA VAL A 213 -33.60 -1.49 11.82
C VAL A 213 -33.07 -0.25 12.52
N GLU A 214 -32.56 -0.40 13.73
CA GLU A 214 -31.88 0.65 14.47
C GLU A 214 -30.39 0.57 14.13
N LEU A 215 -29.94 1.49 13.27
CA LEU A 215 -28.54 1.61 12.88
C LEU A 215 -27.86 2.67 13.75
N GLU A 216 -26.77 2.31 14.40
CA GLU A 216 -25.93 3.22 15.16
C GLU A 216 -24.59 3.43 14.44
N LEU A 217 -24.28 4.68 14.09
CA LEU A 217 -23.01 5.08 13.51
C LEU A 217 -22.29 6.06 14.43
N LYS A 218 -21.13 5.63 14.93
CA LYS A 218 -20.23 6.42 15.77
C LYS A 218 -19.03 6.90 14.95
N GLN A 219 -18.73 8.20 15.04
CA GLN A 219 -17.52 8.81 14.53
C GLN A 219 -16.47 8.87 15.64
N ASP A 220 -15.35 8.18 15.47
CA ASP A 220 -14.26 8.21 16.45
C ASP A 220 -13.25 9.30 16.11
N THR A 221 -13.18 10.35 16.92
CA THR A 221 -12.23 11.47 16.76
C THR A 221 -10.99 11.35 17.64
N THR A 222 -10.87 10.29 18.45
CA THR A 222 -9.75 10.14 19.41
C THR A 222 -8.44 9.72 18.72
N ILE A 223 -8.55 9.03 17.59
CA ILE A 223 -7.40 8.49 16.87
C ILE A 223 -6.69 9.61 16.09
N LYS A 224 -5.36 9.59 16.11
CA LYS A 224 -4.50 10.48 15.31
C LYS A 224 -4.94 10.45 13.83
N GLY A 225 -5.07 11.63 13.24
CA GLY A 225 -5.54 11.78 11.85
C GLY A 225 -7.05 11.60 11.66
N SER A 226 -7.84 11.37 12.71
CA SER A 226 -9.30 11.32 12.60
C SER A 226 -9.94 12.69 12.76
N LYS A 227 -10.94 13.00 11.92
CA LYS A 227 -11.75 14.21 12.04
C LYS A 227 -13.23 13.90 11.89
N LYS A 228 -14.07 14.73 12.52
CA LYS A 228 -15.52 14.67 12.38
C LYS A 228 -15.91 14.99 10.94
N PHE A 229 -16.73 14.13 10.35
CA PHE A 229 -17.31 14.31 9.03
C PHE A 229 -18.75 14.81 9.16
N LEU A 230 -19.05 15.86 8.41
CA LEU A 230 -20.39 16.42 8.25
C LEU A 230 -20.81 16.24 6.80
N GLY A 231 -21.82 15.41 6.55
CA GLY A 231 -22.26 15.14 5.18
C GLY A 231 -23.10 13.89 5.05
N SER A 232 -23.56 13.62 3.85
CA SER A 232 -24.47 12.51 3.59
C SER A 232 -23.74 11.23 3.15
N LEU A 233 -24.23 10.08 3.64
CA LEU A 233 -23.77 8.75 3.26
C LEU A 233 -24.93 7.91 2.74
N VAL A 234 -24.64 7.05 1.77
CA VAL A 234 -25.63 6.11 1.23
C VAL A 234 -25.50 4.78 1.96
N ILE A 235 -26.60 4.24 2.41
CA ILE A 235 -26.70 2.92 3.02
C ILE A 235 -27.55 2.04 2.13
N ARG A 236 -27.08 0.83 1.85
CA ARG A 236 -27.82 -0.19 1.11
C ARG A 236 -28.13 -1.36 2.04
N VAL A 237 -29.40 -1.68 2.19
CA VAL A 237 -29.86 -2.80 3.01
C VAL A 237 -30.40 -3.87 2.07
N GLN A 238 -29.89 -5.10 2.22
CA GLN A 238 -30.45 -6.28 1.56
C GLN A 238 -31.33 -7.05 2.55
N GLU A 239 -32.59 -7.22 2.19
CA GLU A 239 -33.58 -7.98 2.93
C GLU A 239 -33.98 -9.27 2.18
N LEU A 240 -34.83 -10.10 2.81
CA LEU A 240 -35.37 -11.33 2.23
C LEU A 240 -36.28 -11.13 1.01
N GLU A 241 -36.97 -9.98 0.89
CA GLU A 241 -37.95 -9.72 -0.19
C GLU A 241 -37.46 -8.68 -1.20
N GLY A 242 -36.27 -8.11 -0.99
CA GLY A 242 -35.67 -7.15 -1.89
C GLY A 242 -34.56 -6.35 -1.23
N SER A 243 -34.09 -5.32 -1.94
CA SER A 243 -33.05 -4.41 -1.49
C SER A 243 -33.51 -2.97 -1.63
N PHE A 244 -33.10 -2.09 -0.71
CA PHE A 244 -33.33 -0.66 -0.84
C PHE A 244 -32.10 0.15 -0.46
N SER A 245 -32.04 1.39 -0.94
CA SER A 245 -30.95 2.34 -0.66
C SER A 245 -31.53 3.59 -0.02
N GLN A 246 -30.96 4.01 1.11
CA GLN A 246 -31.35 5.23 1.81
C GLN A 246 -30.12 6.12 2.03
N THR A 247 -30.30 7.43 1.92
CA THR A 247 -29.24 8.40 2.21
C THR A 247 -29.46 8.96 3.61
N ILE A 248 -28.43 8.89 4.46
CA ILE A 248 -28.41 9.43 5.82
C ILE A 248 -27.48 10.64 5.89
N LEU A 249 -27.72 11.55 6.83
CA LEU A 249 -26.93 12.79 7.00
C LEU A 249 -26.19 12.78 8.34
N LEU A 250 -24.89 12.53 8.33
CA LEU A 250 -24.07 12.52 9.53
C LEU A 250 -23.84 13.95 10.06
N GLU A 251 -24.43 14.26 11.21
CA GLU A 251 -24.25 15.55 11.90
C GLU A 251 -23.52 15.41 13.24
N ASP A 252 -23.75 14.32 13.97
CA ASP A 252 -23.23 14.11 15.32
C ASP A 252 -22.11 13.06 15.40
N SER A 253 -21.43 13.03 16.56
CA SER A 253 -20.40 12.03 16.86
C SER A 253 -21.00 10.64 17.02
N VAL A 254 -22.25 10.53 17.45
CA VAL A 254 -23.03 9.28 17.44
C VAL A 254 -24.37 9.63 16.81
N THR A 255 -24.71 8.94 15.74
CA THR A 255 -25.96 9.12 15.01
C THR A 255 -26.72 7.81 15.00
N LYS A 256 -27.96 7.84 15.49
CA LYS A 256 -28.88 6.70 15.47
C LYS A 256 -29.93 6.95 14.41
N TYR A 257 -30.07 6.01 13.47
CA TYR A 257 -31.06 6.06 12.40
C TYR A 257 -31.99 4.87 12.48
N GLU A 258 -33.28 5.13 12.32
CA GLU A 258 -34.31 4.11 12.20
C GLU A 258 -34.61 3.90 10.70
N LEU A 259 -34.31 2.70 10.18
CA LEU A 259 -34.64 2.31 8.80
C LEU A 259 -35.87 1.41 8.83
N THR A 260 -36.91 1.76 8.07
CA THR A 260 -38.12 0.93 7.99
C THR A 260 -37.83 -0.34 7.21
N CYS A 261 -38.09 -1.51 7.81
CA CYS A 261 -37.95 -2.78 7.11
C CYS A 261 -39.22 -3.07 6.29
N HIS A 262 -39.05 -3.43 5.02
CA HIS A 262 -40.17 -3.71 4.11
C HIS A 262 -40.56 -5.19 4.12
N SER A 263 -39.59 -6.08 4.36
CA SER A 263 -39.79 -7.52 4.37
C SER A 263 -40.56 -7.99 5.61
N LYS A 264 -41.48 -8.94 5.41
CA LYS A 264 -42.14 -9.64 6.52
C LYS A 264 -41.39 -10.92 6.86
N VAL A 265 -41.09 -11.10 8.14
CA VAL A 265 -40.53 -12.36 8.67
C VAL A 265 -41.52 -13.50 8.40
N ARG A 266 -41.11 -14.48 7.59
CA ARG A 266 -41.84 -15.74 7.37
C ARG A 266 -40.90 -16.91 7.62
N ARG A 267 -41.37 -17.91 8.38
CA ARG A 267 -40.59 -19.11 8.74
C ARG A 267 -40.48 -20.05 7.54
N ASN A 268 -39.57 -19.75 6.61
CA ASN A 268 -39.25 -20.61 5.48
C ASN A 268 -37.81 -21.11 5.62
N LYS A 269 -37.59 -22.43 5.53
CA LYS A 269 -36.25 -23.02 5.61
C LYS A 269 -35.39 -22.70 4.37
N LYS A 270 -36.05 -22.53 3.21
CA LYS A 270 -35.45 -22.11 1.94
C LYS A 270 -36.32 -21.04 1.29
N LYS A 271 -35.72 -20.03 0.68
CA LYS A 271 -36.44 -18.97 -0.03
C LYS A 271 -35.63 -18.52 -1.25
N LYS A 272 -36.34 -18.27 -2.36
CA LYS A 272 -35.83 -17.54 -3.52
C LYS A 272 -35.77 -16.07 -3.16
N ILE A 273 -34.58 -15.47 -3.18
CA ILE A 273 -34.39 -14.08 -2.78
C ILE A 273 -33.96 -13.27 -4.00
N PRO A 274 -34.68 -12.21 -4.38
CA PRO A 274 -34.26 -11.30 -5.44
C PRO A 274 -33.14 -10.39 -4.93
N LEU A 275 -31.95 -10.54 -5.51
CA LEU A 275 -30.83 -9.66 -5.25
C LEU A 275 -30.98 -8.36 -6.05
N ILE A 276 -30.29 -7.30 -5.61
CA ILE A 276 -30.23 -6.02 -6.35
C ILE A 276 -29.72 -6.18 -7.79
N SER A 277 -29.00 -7.25 -8.05
CA SER A 277 -28.47 -7.60 -9.37
C SER A 277 -29.56 -8.10 -10.35
N GLY A 278 -30.77 -8.37 -9.87
CA GLY A 278 -31.85 -9.00 -10.62
C GLY A 278 -31.80 -10.53 -10.61
N ASP A 279 -30.81 -11.13 -9.96
CA ASP A 279 -30.70 -12.58 -9.79
C ASP A 279 -31.60 -13.05 -8.65
N GLU A 280 -32.40 -14.09 -8.89
CA GLU A 280 -33.08 -14.82 -7.83
C GLU A 280 -32.20 -15.96 -7.34
N VAL A 281 -31.85 -15.95 -6.06
CA VAL A 281 -30.97 -16.96 -5.47
C VAL A 281 -31.70 -17.76 -4.40
N ASP A 282 -31.60 -19.07 -4.50
CA ASP A 282 -32.11 -20.00 -3.49
C ASP A 282 -31.16 -20.02 -2.28
N MET A 283 -31.60 -19.45 -1.16
CA MET A 283 -30.82 -19.40 0.08
C MET A 283 -31.39 -20.34 1.15
N ASP A 284 -30.49 -21.04 1.83
CA ASP A 284 -30.79 -21.86 2.99
C ASP A 284 -30.74 -20.99 4.26
N LEU A 285 -31.92 -20.73 4.86
CA LEU A 285 -32.10 -19.79 5.97
C LEU A 285 -32.00 -20.44 7.35
N GLN A 286 -31.52 -21.68 7.43
CA GLN A 286 -31.47 -22.44 8.70
C GLN A 286 -30.51 -21.82 9.72
N GLN A 287 -29.47 -21.14 9.24
CA GLN A 287 -28.45 -20.49 10.06
C GLN A 287 -28.83 -19.05 10.44
N MET A 288 -29.87 -18.49 9.81
CA MET A 288 -30.35 -17.15 10.08
C MET A 288 -31.08 -17.10 11.42
N ASP A 289 -31.01 -15.95 12.10
CA ASP A 289 -31.98 -15.66 13.14
C ASP A 289 -33.40 -15.66 12.54
N SER A 290 -34.26 -16.52 13.06
CA SER A 290 -35.65 -16.63 12.61
C SER A 290 -36.46 -15.35 12.82
N GLU A 291 -35.95 -14.41 13.60
CA GLU A 291 -36.60 -13.14 13.92
C GLU A 291 -36.15 -11.96 13.06
N CYS A 292 -35.02 -12.07 12.34
CA CYS A 292 -34.44 -10.99 11.55
C CYS A 292 -34.58 -11.23 10.03
N PRO A 293 -35.25 -10.35 9.27
CA PRO A 293 -35.40 -10.48 7.82
C PRO A 293 -34.27 -9.82 7.01
N ILE A 294 -33.22 -9.31 7.68
CA ILE A 294 -32.10 -8.60 7.07
C ILE A 294 -30.98 -9.60 6.78
N LEU A 295 -30.41 -9.53 5.58
CA LEU A 295 -29.29 -10.38 5.19
C LEU A 295 -27.94 -9.69 5.41
N TRP A 296 -27.78 -8.46 4.91
CA TRP A 296 -26.57 -7.65 5.14
C TRP A 296 -26.85 -6.16 4.91
N ILE A 297 -26.01 -5.31 5.50
CA ILE A 297 -26.09 -3.86 5.38
C ILE A 297 -24.73 -3.33 4.90
N ARG A 298 -24.76 -2.43 3.92
CA ARG A 298 -23.58 -1.79 3.35
C ARG A 298 -23.63 -0.29 3.56
N ILE A 299 -22.51 0.27 3.97
CA ILE A 299 -22.36 1.72 4.17
C ILE A 299 -21.42 2.25 3.11
N ASP A 300 -21.86 3.29 2.42
CA ASP A 300 -21.16 3.99 1.34
C ASP A 300 -20.49 3.04 0.33
N PRO A 301 -21.30 2.20 -0.35
CA PRO A 301 -20.77 1.22 -1.29
C PRO A 301 -20.09 1.88 -2.48
N ASP A 302 -20.40 3.15 -2.81
CA ASP A 302 -19.81 3.87 -3.94
C ASP A 302 -18.46 4.53 -3.63
N LEU A 303 -17.97 4.47 -2.38
CA LEU A 303 -16.78 5.21 -1.91
C LEU A 303 -16.87 6.70 -2.23
N LYS A 304 -17.96 7.36 -1.81
CA LYS A 304 -18.17 8.80 -2.03
C LYS A 304 -17.22 9.65 -1.20
N ILE A 305 -16.72 9.12 -0.08
CA ILE A 305 -15.82 9.83 0.82
C ILE A 305 -14.59 8.98 1.13
N ILE A 306 -13.51 9.66 1.56
CA ILE A 306 -12.31 9.00 2.07
C ILE A 306 -12.58 8.63 3.53
N ARG A 307 -12.80 7.34 3.83
CA ARG A 307 -13.20 6.91 5.17
C ARG A 307 -12.59 5.57 5.56
N GLU A 308 -12.45 5.37 6.85
CA GLU A 308 -12.21 4.06 7.46
C GLU A 308 -13.54 3.58 8.06
N LEU A 309 -14.02 2.40 7.67
CA LEU A 309 -15.26 1.83 8.20
C LEU A 309 -14.96 0.53 8.93
N GLN A 310 -15.39 0.46 10.19
CA GLN A 310 -15.48 -0.76 10.95
C GLN A 310 -16.95 -1.05 11.20
N PHE A 311 -17.47 -2.07 10.53
CA PHE A 311 -18.87 -2.47 10.67
C PHE A 311 -18.99 -3.82 11.35
N GLU A 312 -19.94 -3.94 12.27
CA GLU A 312 -20.19 -5.18 13.00
C GLU A 312 -21.48 -5.84 12.48
N GLN A 313 -21.35 -7.08 12.01
CA GLN A 313 -22.45 -7.95 11.60
C GLN A 313 -22.19 -9.38 12.07
N ALA A 314 -23.24 -10.20 12.10
CA ALA A 314 -23.12 -11.64 12.34
C ALA A 314 -22.29 -12.33 11.26
N ASP A 315 -21.73 -13.49 11.60
CA ASP A 315 -20.87 -14.30 10.72
C ASP A 315 -21.61 -14.76 9.45
N TYR A 316 -22.86 -15.21 9.58
CA TYR A 316 -23.68 -15.64 8.44
C TYR A 316 -24.00 -14.48 7.46
N ASN A 317 -24.11 -13.24 7.95
CA ASN A 317 -24.31 -12.07 7.09
C ASN A 317 -23.11 -11.86 6.16
N TRP A 318 -21.89 -11.92 6.72
CA TRP A 318 -20.65 -11.79 5.95
C TRP A 318 -20.46 -12.94 4.96
N GLN A 319 -20.85 -14.17 5.34
CA GLN A 319 -20.80 -15.33 4.45
C GLN A 319 -21.73 -15.15 3.24
N TRP A 320 -22.95 -14.64 3.44
CA TRP A 320 -23.88 -14.37 2.35
C TRP A 320 -23.49 -13.18 1.50
N GLU A 321 -23.02 -12.09 2.13
CA GLU A 321 -22.48 -10.94 1.41
C GLU A 321 -21.35 -11.37 0.49
N LEU A 322 -20.40 -12.18 0.97
CA LEU A 322 -19.31 -12.69 0.13
C LEU A 322 -19.79 -13.56 -1.04
N ARG A 323 -20.77 -14.43 -0.82
CA ARG A 323 -21.20 -15.42 -1.82
C ARG A 323 -22.07 -14.83 -2.92
N TYR A 324 -22.93 -13.86 -2.57
CA TYR A 324 -24.01 -13.41 -3.44
C TYR A 324 -23.88 -11.94 -3.88
N GLU A 325 -23.15 -11.11 -3.14
CA GLU A 325 -22.94 -9.73 -3.56
C GLU A 325 -21.98 -9.68 -4.77
N ARG A 326 -22.31 -8.84 -5.75
CA ARG A 326 -21.47 -8.65 -6.96
C ARG A 326 -20.47 -7.51 -6.81
N ASP A 327 -20.65 -6.65 -5.81
CA ASP A 327 -19.71 -5.56 -5.55
C ASP A 327 -18.43 -6.08 -4.88
N ILE A 328 -17.30 -5.76 -5.47
CA ILE A 328 -15.98 -6.25 -5.06
C ILE A 328 -15.56 -5.67 -3.72
N LEU A 329 -15.92 -4.42 -3.44
CA LEU A 329 -15.54 -3.76 -2.20
C LEU A 329 -16.19 -4.45 -1.00
N SER A 330 -17.47 -4.74 -1.11
CA SER A 330 -18.23 -5.55 -0.15
C SER A 330 -17.63 -6.94 0.04
N GLN A 331 -17.23 -7.61 -1.05
CA GLN A 331 -16.55 -8.91 -0.95
C GLN A 331 -15.22 -8.81 -0.20
N PHE A 332 -14.42 -7.76 -0.40
CA PHE A 332 -13.18 -7.55 0.36
C PHE A 332 -13.44 -7.20 1.83
N GLU A 333 -14.44 -6.37 2.13
CA GLU A 333 -14.85 -6.06 3.51
C GLU A 333 -15.31 -7.34 4.24
N ALA A 334 -16.14 -8.16 3.58
CA ALA A 334 -16.58 -9.45 4.10
C ALA A 334 -15.41 -10.42 4.32
N LEU A 335 -14.45 -10.49 3.39
CA LEU A 335 -13.24 -11.32 3.54
C LEU A 335 -12.40 -10.89 4.75
N GLU A 336 -12.22 -9.58 4.96
CA GLU A 336 -11.48 -9.05 6.12
C GLU A 336 -12.21 -9.34 7.43
N ALA A 337 -13.54 -9.22 7.46
CA ALA A 337 -14.35 -9.55 8.62
C ALA A 337 -14.33 -11.06 8.93
N LEU A 338 -14.42 -11.93 7.92
CA LEU A 338 -14.43 -13.39 8.07
C LEU A 338 -13.13 -13.97 8.61
N LYS A 339 -12.00 -13.25 8.50
CA LYS A 339 -10.74 -13.63 9.17
C LYS A 339 -10.91 -13.79 10.69
N ARG A 340 -11.87 -13.07 11.30
CA ARG A 340 -12.17 -13.10 12.73
C ARG A 340 -13.07 -14.27 13.14
N PHE A 341 -13.76 -14.90 12.19
CA PHE A 341 -14.77 -15.94 12.44
C PHE A 341 -14.41 -17.27 11.75
N PRO A 342 -13.45 -18.04 12.31
CA PRO A 342 -13.09 -19.34 11.76
C PRO A 342 -14.17 -20.38 12.04
N SER A 343 -14.87 -20.82 11.00
CA SER A 343 -15.88 -21.88 11.08
C SER A 343 -15.83 -22.81 9.86
N GLN A 344 -16.39 -24.01 9.99
CA GLN A 344 -16.49 -24.94 8.86
C GLN A 344 -17.33 -24.35 7.71
N ILE A 345 -18.41 -23.63 8.03
CA ILE A 345 -19.30 -22.99 7.05
C ILE A 345 -18.56 -21.85 6.33
N THR A 346 -17.79 -21.04 7.07
CA THR A 346 -16.93 -20.00 6.48
C THR A 346 -15.97 -20.62 5.46
N ARG A 347 -15.35 -21.75 5.80
CA ARG A 347 -14.42 -22.47 4.91
C ARG A 347 -15.10 -23.00 3.65
N GLU A 348 -16.28 -23.59 3.78
CA GLU A 348 -17.07 -24.09 2.64
C GLU A 348 -17.53 -22.94 1.73
N THR A 349 -17.94 -21.82 2.32
CA THR A 349 -18.32 -20.60 1.59
C THR A 349 -17.13 -20.03 0.81
N LEU A 350 -15.96 -19.91 1.46
CA LEU A 350 -14.73 -19.49 0.79
C LEU A 350 -14.31 -20.46 -0.33
N GLY A 351 -14.44 -21.77 -0.10
CA GLY A 351 -14.20 -22.78 -1.13
C GLY A 351 -15.10 -22.59 -2.36
N ALA A 352 -16.40 -22.34 -2.13
CA ALA A 352 -17.36 -22.09 -3.21
C ALA A 352 -17.06 -20.79 -3.98
N VAL A 353 -16.62 -19.74 -3.29
CA VAL A 353 -16.24 -18.45 -3.91
C VAL A 353 -14.91 -18.58 -4.69
N LEU A 354 -13.97 -19.37 -4.20
CA LEU A 354 -12.75 -19.69 -4.93
C LEU A 354 -13.05 -20.46 -6.22
N ASP A 355 -14.03 -21.36 -6.19
CA ASP A 355 -14.47 -22.16 -7.33
C ASP A 355 -15.30 -21.40 -8.36
N SER A 356 -15.93 -20.29 -7.98
CA SER A 356 -16.81 -19.56 -8.89
C SER A 356 -16.02 -18.84 -10.00
N SER A 357 -16.42 -19.06 -11.25
CA SER A 357 -15.85 -18.36 -12.42
C SER A 357 -16.32 -16.92 -12.53
N ASN A 358 -17.44 -16.58 -11.88
CA ASN A 358 -18.10 -15.28 -11.99
C ASN A 358 -17.51 -14.24 -11.01
N CYS A 359 -16.74 -14.69 -10.01
CA CYS A 359 -16.09 -13.79 -9.06
C CYS A 359 -14.80 -13.19 -9.65
N PHE A 360 -14.54 -11.93 -9.28
CA PHE A 360 -13.36 -11.20 -9.70
C PHE A 360 -12.08 -11.90 -9.21
N TYR A 361 -11.08 -12.01 -10.07
CA TYR A 361 -9.87 -12.78 -9.78
C TYR A 361 -9.15 -12.33 -8.50
N ARG A 362 -9.07 -11.03 -8.20
CA ARG A 362 -8.42 -10.55 -6.95
C ARG A 362 -9.19 -10.97 -5.70
N VAL A 363 -10.52 -11.03 -5.75
CA VAL A 363 -11.33 -11.54 -4.64
C VAL A 363 -11.06 -13.02 -4.43
N ARG A 364 -10.92 -13.80 -5.52
CA ARG A 364 -10.54 -15.22 -5.44
C ARG A 364 -9.14 -15.41 -4.85
N ILE A 365 -8.20 -14.53 -5.19
CA ILE A 365 -6.84 -14.54 -4.63
C ILE A 365 -6.86 -14.24 -3.12
N GLU A 366 -7.52 -13.16 -2.69
CA GLU A 366 -7.64 -12.84 -1.26
C GLU A 366 -8.41 -13.94 -0.51
N CYS A 367 -9.45 -14.52 -1.13
CA CYS A 367 -10.18 -15.66 -0.60
C CYS A 367 -9.24 -16.86 -0.34
N ALA A 368 -8.26 -17.12 -1.21
CA ALA A 368 -7.27 -18.17 -0.98
C ALA A 368 -6.37 -17.88 0.24
N TYR A 369 -5.94 -16.62 0.43
CA TYR A 369 -5.17 -16.22 1.61
C TYR A 369 -6.00 -16.32 2.90
N VAL A 370 -7.25 -15.86 2.89
CA VAL A 370 -8.17 -15.96 4.03
C VAL A 370 -8.47 -17.42 4.36
N LEU A 371 -8.65 -18.26 3.34
CA LEU A 371 -8.88 -19.69 3.52
C LEU A 371 -7.69 -20.38 4.18
N THR A 372 -6.45 -20.03 3.80
CA THR A 372 -5.25 -20.51 4.51
C THR A 372 -5.18 -19.97 5.95
N HIS A 373 -5.50 -18.69 6.18
CA HIS A 373 -5.53 -18.12 7.53
C HIS A 373 -6.52 -18.86 8.45
N ILE A 374 -7.72 -19.13 7.95
CA ILE A 374 -8.73 -19.90 8.69
C ILE A 374 -8.27 -21.34 8.90
N ALA A 375 -7.70 -21.99 7.87
CA ALA A 375 -7.15 -23.34 8.02
C ALA A 375 -6.08 -23.41 9.13
N ASN A 376 -5.20 -22.41 9.21
CA ASN A 376 -4.19 -22.31 10.27
C ASN A 376 -4.83 -22.11 11.66
N SER A 377 -5.87 -21.28 11.77
CA SER A 377 -6.60 -21.09 13.03
C SER A 377 -7.38 -22.34 13.48
N MET A 378 -7.83 -23.16 12.52
CA MET A 378 -8.57 -24.42 12.73
C MET A 378 -7.66 -25.66 12.73
N ALA A 379 -6.33 -25.50 12.74
CA ALA A 379 -5.39 -26.62 12.64
C ALA A 379 -5.57 -27.67 13.75
N ASN A 380 -6.11 -27.27 14.92
CA ASN A 380 -6.39 -28.18 16.02
C ASN A 380 -7.61 -29.08 15.78
N THR A 381 -8.62 -28.57 15.08
CA THR A 381 -9.93 -29.20 14.90
C THR A 381 -10.08 -29.90 13.56
N TRP A 382 -9.36 -29.47 12.52
CA TRP A 382 -9.50 -30.01 11.17
C TRP A 382 -8.15 -30.52 10.62
N THR A 383 -8.15 -31.76 10.14
CA THR A 383 -6.96 -32.43 9.56
C THR A 383 -7.12 -32.85 8.10
N GLY A 384 -8.23 -32.50 7.44
CA GLY A 384 -8.49 -32.87 6.04
C GLY A 384 -7.69 -32.04 5.02
N THR A 385 -7.57 -32.56 3.80
CA THR A 385 -6.88 -31.92 2.66
C THR A 385 -7.35 -30.48 2.44
N LEU A 386 -6.39 -29.59 2.18
CA LEU A 386 -6.65 -28.16 2.03
C LEU A 386 -7.51 -27.90 0.80
N ALA A 387 -8.60 -27.14 0.97
CA ALA A 387 -9.51 -26.80 -0.12
C ALA A 387 -8.83 -26.01 -1.25
N THR A 388 -7.87 -25.13 -0.94
CA THR A 388 -7.09 -24.41 -1.97
C THR A 388 -6.17 -25.35 -2.76
N LEU A 389 -5.62 -26.37 -2.11
CA LEU A 389 -4.78 -27.36 -2.77
C LEU A 389 -5.63 -28.24 -3.69
N SER A 390 -6.78 -28.73 -3.21
CA SER A 390 -7.76 -29.46 -4.03
C SER A 390 -8.26 -28.63 -5.23
N PHE A 391 -8.51 -27.34 -5.03
CA PHE A 391 -8.84 -26.39 -6.09
C PHE A 391 -7.73 -26.34 -7.15
N PHE A 392 -6.47 -26.13 -6.72
CA PHE A 392 -5.35 -26.02 -7.64
C PHE A 392 -5.15 -27.32 -8.44
N ARG A 393 -5.20 -28.48 -7.76
CA ARG A 393 -5.09 -29.79 -8.42
C ARG A 393 -6.17 -29.99 -9.48
N ARG A 394 -7.41 -29.61 -9.19
CA ARG A 394 -8.54 -29.77 -10.10
C ARG A 394 -8.48 -28.83 -11.31
N VAL A 395 -8.07 -27.57 -11.11
CA VAL A 395 -8.13 -26.55 -12.17
C VAL A 395 -6.88 -26.58 -13.06
N PHE A 396 -5.70 -26.70 -12.46
CA PHE A 396 -4.42 -26.51 -13.15
C PHE A 396 -3.64 -27.81 -13.38
N MET A 397 -4.02 -28.93 -12.74
CA MET A 397 -3.38 -30.23 -12.98
C MET A 397 -4.33 -31.20 -13.69
N SER A 398 -3.77 -32.17 -14.38
CA SER A 398 -4.51 -33.26 -15.02
C SER A 398 -4.54 -34.48 -14.11
N THR A 399 -5.66 -35.18 -14.07
CA THR A 399 -5.75 -36.51 -13.45
C THR A 399 -5.42 -37.58 -14.46
N ASN A 400 -4.63 -38.58 -14.08
CA ASN A 400 -4.55 -39.84 -14.81
C ASN A 400 -5.84 -40.66 -14.57
N SER A 401 -6.96 -40.26 -15.15
CA SER A 401 -8.10 -41.15 -15.32
C SER A 401 -8.04 -41.78 -16.70
N THR A 402 -7.11 -42.72 -16.90
CA THR A 402 -7.30 -43.80 -17.88
C THR A 402 -8.30 -44.82 -17.32
N SER A 403 -9.51 -44.37 -17.06
CA SER A 403 -10.71 -45.17 -17.15
C SER A 403 -11.70 -44.35 -17.96
N SER A 404 -11.93 -44.84 -19.18
CA SER A 404 -12.98 -44.43 -20.09
C SER A 404 -14.23 -43.93 -19.37
N SER A 405 -14.71 -42.79 -19.85
CA SER A 405 -16.08 -42.32 -19.69
C SER A 405 -17.09 -43.44 -19.91
N THR A 406 -17.60 -44.03 -18.83
CA THR A 406 -18.94 -44.61 -18.80
C THR A 406 -19.73 -43.85 -17.77
N ASN A 407 -20.76 -43.16 -18.26
CA ASN A 407 -21.79 -42.49 -17.49
C ASN A 407 -22.25 -43.39 -16.33
N VAL A 408 -22.00 -42.98 -15.09
CA VAL A 408 -22.75 -43.50 -13.94
C VAL A 408 -23.66 -42.39 -13.45
N THR A 409 -24.91 -42.52 -13.88
CA THR A 409 -26.07 -41.87 -13.31
C THR A 409 -26.14 -42.10 -11.81
N THR A 410 -26.41 -41.02 -11.09
CA THR A 410 -27.00 -40.93 -9.75
C THR A 410 -27.62 -42.22 -9.19
N SER A 411 -27.02 -42.74 -8.12
CA SER A 411 -27.79 -43.34 -7.02
C SER A 411 -26.98 -43.30 -5.72
N SER A 412 -27.58 -42.66 -4.73
CA SER A 412 -27.25 -42.67 -3.31
C SER A 412 -26.77 -44.02 -2.80
N THR A 413 -25.65 -44.06 -2.09
CA THR A 413 -25.52 -44.61 -0.72
C THR A 413 -24.09 -44.44 -0.22
N ASN A 414 -24.00 -44.19 1.09
CA ASN A 414 -22.79 -43.94 1.85
C ASN A 414 -21.76 -45.06 1.69
N ASN A 415 -20.54 -44.71 1.27
CA ASN A 415 -19.27 -45.22 1.80
C ASN A 415 -18.12 -44.44 1.14
N LEU A 416 -17.62 -43.42 1.84
CA LEU A 416 -16.48 -42.61 1.46
C LEU A 416 -15.19 -43.43 1.65
N SER A 417 -14.87 -44.29 0.69
CA SER A 417 -13.53 -44.87 0.60
C SER A 417 -12.62 -43.85 -0.09
N LEU A 418 -11.77 -43.21 0.71
CA LEU A 418 -10.66 -42.38 0.28
C LEU A 418 -9.65 -43.24 -0.51
N THR A 419 -9.83 -43.32 -1.82
CA THR A 419 -8.76 -43.70 -2.74
C THR A 419 -8.24 -42.42 -3.39
N VAL A 420 -7.08 -41.97 -2.91
CA VAL A 420 -6.32 -40.83 -3.46
C VAL A 420 -5.98 -41.16 -4.92
N PRO A 421 -6.39 -40.35 -5.93
CA PRO A 421 -5.87 -40.51 -7.28
C PRO A 421 -4.37 -40.17 -7.25
N SER A 422 -3.54 -41.20 -7.26
CA SER A 422 -2.09 -41.16 -7.10
C SER A 422 -1.36 -40.87 -8.41
N ALA A 423 -1.70 -39.75 -9.07
CA ALA A 423 -0.80 -38.96 -9.92
C ALA A 423 -1.59 -37.82 -10.57
N TYR A 424 -1.55 -36.63 -9.96
CA TYR A 424 -1.88 -35.40 -10.67
C TYR A 424 -0.62 -34.98 -11.45
N ILE A 425 -0.76 -34.74 -12.75
CA ILE A 425 0.35 -34.27 -13.61
C ILE A 425 0.16 -32.78 -13.86
N VAL A 426 1.23 -32.00 -13.71
CA VAL A 426 1.25 -30.57 -14.04
C VAL A 426 0.94 -30.39 -15.53
N ARG A 427 -0.05 -29.57 -15.85
CA ARG A 427 -0.38 -29.27 -17.25
C ARG A 427 0.65 -28.32 -17.84
N ILE A 428 0.85 -28.41 -19.16
CA ILE A 428 1.60 -27.40 -19.90
C ILE A 428 0.95 -26.03 -19.67
N ASN A 429 1.77 -25.01 -19.44
CA ASN A 429 1.29 -23.68 -19.15
C ASN A 429 0.52 -23.07 -20.34
N ASP A 430 -0.63 -22.48 -20.05
CA ASP A 430 -1.37 -21.62 -20.97
C ASP A 430 -1.74 -20.32 -20.25
N PHE A 431 -1.06 -19.23 -20.59
CA PHE A 431 -1.31 -17.91 -19.99
C PHE A 431 -2.18 -17.00 -20.87
N SER A 432 -2.90 -17.57 -21.84
CA SER A 432 -3.80 -16.81 -22.70
C SER A 432 -4.91 -16.11 -21.91
N ASN A 433 -5.39 -16.73 -20.83
CA ASN A 433 -6.33 -16.09 -19.90
C ASN A 433 -5.57 -15.40 -18.76
N SER A 434 -5.48 -14.07 -18.81
CA SER A 434 -4.77 -13.27 -17.79
C SER A 434 -5.36 -13.41 -16.38
N GLN A 435 -6.67 -13.65 -16.24
CA GLN A 435 -7.31 -13.80 -14.93
C GLN A 435 -6.89 -15.13 -14.27
N MET A 436 -6.93 -16.22 -15.03
CA MET A 436 -6.51 -17.54 -14.54
C MET A 436 -5.00 -17.58 -14.30
N TYR A 437 -4.20 -16.91 -15.12
CA TYR A 437 -2.76 -16.74 -14.88
C TYR A 437 -2.47 -16.09 -13.52
N MET A 438 -3.16 -14.98 -13.17
CA MET A 438 -2.95 -14.33 -11.87
C MET A 438 -3.29 -15.27 -10.71
N ILE A 439 -4.35 -16.06 -10.83
CA ILE A 439 -4.76 -17.05 -9.84
C ILE A 439 -3.74 -18.19 -9.73
N GLN A 440 -3.30 -18.75 -10.87
CA GLN A 440 -2.28 -19.80 -10.92
C GLN A 440 -0.97 -19.35 -10.28
N LYS A 441 -0.60 -18.08 -10.48
CA LYS A 441 0.60 -17.47 -9.90
C LYS A 441 0.53 -17.33 -8.39
N THR A 442 -0.58 -16.84 -7.84
CA THR A 442 -0.64 -16.42 -6.43
C THR A 442 -1.12 -17.51 -5.48
N ILE A 443 -1.97 -18.46 -5.92
CA ILE A 443 -2.47 -19.53 -5.05
C ILE A 443 -1.32 -20.37 -4.44
N PRO A 444 -0.24 -20.75 -5.16
CA PRO A 444 0.89 -21.44 -4.55
C PRO A 444 1.50 -20.68 -3.37
N GLN A 445 1.55 -19.33 -3.42
CA GLN A 445 2.00 -18.52 -2.29
C GLN A 445 1.06 -18.62 -1.09
N ALA A 446 -0.26 -18.66 -1.32
CA ALA A 446 -1.23 -18.85 -0.25
C ALA A 446 -1.17 -20.26 0.34
N ILE A 447 -0.93 -21.30 -0.47
CA ILE A 447 -0.74 -22.68 0.00
C ILE A 447 0.53 -22.78 0.85
N ALA A 448 1.62 -22.12 0.45
CA ALA A 448 2.88 -22.10 1.18
C ALA A 448 2.79 -21.52 2.60
N LEU A 449 1.78 -20.68 2.88
CA LEU A 449 1.53 -20.11 4.21
C LEU A 449 0.77 -21.05 5.15
N GLN A 450 0.38 -22.25 4.69
CA GLN A 450 -0.29 -23.24 5.52
C GLN A 450 0.65 -23.77 6.59
N ARG A 451 0.13 -23.97 7.80
CA ARG A 451 0.83 -24.49 8.97
C ARG A 451 0.00 -25.57 9.67
N ASN A 452 0.68 -26.61 10.16
CA ASN A 452 0.12 -27.63 11.03
C ASN A 452 0.00 -27.13 12.48
N LYS A 453 -0.49 -27.98 13.39
CA LYS A 453 -0.57 -27.71 14.84
C LYS A 453 0.75 -27.23 15.42
N ASP A 454 1.86 -27.82 14.96
CA ASP A 454 3.22 -27.49 15.40
C ASP A 454 3.80 -26.24 14.75
N ARG A 455 2.98 -25.47 14.01
CA ARG A 455 3.41 -24.30 13.21
C ARG A 455 4.48 -24.61 12.15
N VAL A 456 4.63 -25.87 11.76
CA VAL A 456 5.48 -26.33 10.66
C VAL A 456 4.65 -26.42 9.38
N CYS A 457 5.24 -26.13 8.22
CA CYS A 457 4.58 -26.32 6.93
C CYS A 457 4.38 -27.82 6.64
N PRO A 458 3.21 -28.27 6.17
CA PRO A 458 3.00 -29.68 5.84
C PRO A 458 3.97 -30.15 4.73
N PRO A 459 4.57 -31.34 4.85
CA PRO A 459 5.50 -31.85 3.84
C PRO A 459 4.82 -32.09 2.48
N GLU A 460 3.51 -32.37 2.45
CA GLU A 460 2.73 -32.45 1.22
C GLU A 460 2.80 -31.14 0.41
N VAL A 461 2.74 -29.99 1.09
CA VAL A 461 2.82 -28.67 0.45
C VAL A 461 4.20 -28.44 -0.16
N ILE A 462 5.26 -28.77 0.57
CA ILE A 462 6.64 -28.60 0.09
C ILE A 462 6.87 -29.46 -1.15
N ASN A 463 6.48 -30.74 -1.11
CA ASN A 463 6.61 -31.64 -2.27
C ASN A 463 5.77 -31.16 -3.46
N PHE A 464 4.55 -30.68 -3.22
CA PHE A 464 3.72 -30.10 -4.25
C PHE A 464 4.38 -28.88 -4.93
N LEU A 465 5.01 -27.98 -4.17
CA LEU A 465 5.72 -26.84 -4.76
C LEU A 465 6.95 -27.28 -5.57
N PHE A 466 7.68 -28.29 -5.11
CA PHE A 466 8.75 -28.89 -5.90
C PHE A 466 8.23 -29.51 -7.19
N GLU A 467 7.12 -30.24 -7.16
CA GLU A 467 6.49 -30.78 -8.37
C GLU A 467 6.16 -29.67 -9.38
N LEU A 468 5.60 -28.54 -8.91
CA LEU A 468 5.31 -27.40 -9.79
C LEU A 468 6.57 -26.81 -10.43
N ILE A 469 7.69 -26.72 -9.69
CA ILE A 469 8.94 -26.14 -10.21
C ILE A 469 9.61 -27.10 -11.20
N HIS A 470 9.74 -28.38 -10.85
CA HIS A 470 10.43 -29.37 -11.68
C HIS A 470 9.68 -29.69 -12.97
N TYR A 471 8.34 -29.74 -12.94
CA TYR A 471 7.50 -30.05 -14.10
C TYR A 471 6.95 -28.80 -14.80
N ASN A 472 7.55 -27.63 -14.57
CA ASN A 472 7.14 -26.39 -15.23
C ASN A 472 7.53 -26.39 -16.71
N GLU A 473 6.58 -26.70 -17.59
CA GLU A 473 6.78 -26.65 -19.04
C GLU A 473 6.11 -25.41 -19.67
N ASN A 474 6.93 -24.54 -20.27
CA ASN A 474 6.47 -23.31 -20.93
C ASN A 474 6.69 -23.30 -22.46
N SER A 475 7.15 -24.41 -23.05
CA SER A 475 7.60 -24.46 -24.46
C SER A 475 6.52 -24.16 -25.50
N LYS A 476 5.24 -24.48 -25.21
CA LYS A 476 4.10 -24.20 -26.10
C LYS A 476 3.41 -22.87 -25.81
N ASN A 477 3.75 -22.23 -24.70
CA ASN A 477 3.10 -21.01 -24.28
C ASN A 477 3.67 -19.81 -25.04
N ARG A 478 2.81 -18.89 -25.45
CA ARG A 478 3.23 -17.65 -26.10
C ARG A 478 3.85 -16.66 -25.12
N PHE A 479 3.51 -16.78 -23.84
CA PHE A 479 3.89 -15.83 -22.80
C PHE A 479 5.08 -16.33 -21.98
N SER A 480 5.81 -15.39 -21.40
CA SER A 480 6.94 -15.67 -20.52
C SER A 480 6.47 -16.10 -19.12
N ASP A 481 7.05 -17.17 -18.58
CA ASP A 481 6.79 -17.70 -17.24
C ASP A 481 7.70 -17.13 -16.13
N ALA A 482 8.58 -16.19 -16.47
CA ALA A 482 9.50 -15.52 -15.54
C ALA A 482 8.85 -15.11 -14.19
N PHE A 483 7.69 -14.43 -14.23
CA PHE A 483 6.97 -14.01 -13.01
C PHE A 483 6.24 -15.16 -12.30
N TYR A 484 5.87 -16.22 -13.02
CA TYR A 484 5.30 -17.42 -12.43
C TYR A 484 6.39 -18.17 -11.64
N ARG A 485 7.55 -18.39 -12.24
CA ARG A 485 8.72 -18.99 -11.59
C ARG A 485 9.19 -18.18 -10.38
N SER A 486 9.27 -16.85 -10.49
CA SER A 486 9.65 -16.01 -9.35
C SER A 486 8.67 -16.16 -8.19
N SER A 487 7.36 -16.26 -8.48
CA SER A 487 6.31 -16.51 -7.49
C SER A 487 6.44 -17.88 -6.81
N LEU A 488 6.79 -18.92 -7.57
CA LEU A 488 7.03 -20.25 -7.02
C LEU A 488 8.24 -20.25 -6.07
N ILE A 489 9.31 -19.54 -6.41
CA ILE A 489 10.47 -19.38 -5.53
C ILE A 489 10.09 -18.62 -4.26
N ASP A 490 9.35 -17.52 -4.38
CA ASP A 490 8.83 -16.78 -3.21
C ASP A 490 7.94 -17.68 -2.33
N SER A 491 7.16 -18.58 -2.95
CA SER A 491 6.34 -19.55 -2.23
C SER A 491 7.18 -20.58 -1.46
N LEU A 492 8.27 -21.10 -2.04
CA LEU A 492 9.22 -21.96 -1.31
C LEU A 492 9.79 -21.21 -0.11
N GLY A 493 10.17 -19.94 -0.27
CA GLY A 493 10.65 -19.11 0.85
C GLY A 493 9.62 -18.91 1.96
N ASN A 494 8.33 -18.90 1.62
CA ASN A 494 7.26 -18.80 2.60
C ASN A 494 6.96 -20.11 3.33
N THR A 495 7.44 -21.26 2.86
CA THR A 495 7.34 -22.53 3.61
C THR A 495 8.32 -22.61 4.79
N LEU A 496 9.35 -21.76 4.80
CA LEU A 496 10.35 -21.73 5.86
C LEU A 496 9.69 -21.33 7.19
N THR A 497 9.99 -22.09 8.23
CA THR A 497 9.46 -21.88 9.57
C THR A 497 10.60 -21.66 10.55
N ASN A 498 10.47 -20.64 11.40
CA ASN A 498 11.41 -20.41 12.49
C ASN A 498 11.10 -21.42 13.61
N ILE A 499 11.79 -22.55 13.62
CA ILE A 499 11.65 -23.59 14.64
C ILE A 499 12.38 -23.17 15.94
N GLY A 500 13.17 -22.09 15.92
CA GLY A 500 14.20 -21.79 16.92
C GLY A 500 13.83 -20.90 18.11
N LEU A 501 12.56 -20.69 18.48
CA LEU A 501 12.22 -19.82 19.63
C LEU A 501 11.15 -20.36 20.59
N THR A 502 10.62 -21.58 20.39
CA THR A 502 9.60 -22.15 21.29
C THR A 502 10.14 -23.19 22.28
N SER A 503 11.45 -23.45 22.30
CA SER A 503 12.08 -24.36 23.26
C SER A 503 12.74 -23.54 24.37
N THR A 504 12.06 -23.39 25.49
CA THR A 504 12.65 -22.91 26.75
C THR A 504 13.64 -23.93 27.30
N THR A 505 14.79 -24.09 26.64
CA THR A 505 15.92 -24.89 27.13
C THR A 505 17.20 -24.11 26.92
N THR A 506 17.76 -23.69 28.05
CA THR A 506 18.97 -22.90 28.26
C THR A 506 20.24 -23.64 27.83
N ASN A 507 20.39 -23.97 26.55
CA ASN A 507 21.65 -24.50 26.02
C ASN A 507 21.91 -23.91 24.62
N VAL A 508 22.69 -22.83 24.62
CA VAL A 508 23.09 -22.06 23.43
C VAL A 508 24.06 -22.86 22.54
N ASP A 509 24.73 -23.87 23.08
CA ASP A 509 25.76 -24.64 22.35
C ASP A 509 25.25 -25.81 21.50
N LEU A 510 23.96 -26.17 21.56
CA LEU A 510 23.36 -27.20 20.70
C LEU A 510 22.80 -26.64 19.36
N LEU A 511 22.79 -25.32 19.18
CA LEU A 511 22.20 -24.65 18.00
C LEU A 511 23.06 -24.74 16.74
N LEU A 512 24.36 -24.99 16.85
CA LEU A 512 25.30 -25.01 15.73
C LEU A 512 25.36 -26.36 14.98
N ASN A 513 24.84 -27.44 15.58
CA ASN A 513 25.00 -28.81 15.07
C ASN A 513 23.68 -29.58 14.89
N HIS A 514 22.52 -28.90 14.85
CA HIS A 514 21.37 -29.52 14.20
C HIS A 514 21.64 -29.53 12.69
N THR A 515 21.94 -30.71 12.15
CA THR A 515 21.92 -30.97 10.71
C THR A 515 20.75 -30.24 10.10
N LEU A 516 21.01 -29.23 9.24
CA LEU A 516 19.97 -28.46 8.54
C LEU A 516 18.87 -29.42 8.09
N ASP A 517 17.62 -29.09 8.42
CA ASP A 517 16.47 -29.91 8.04
C ASP A 517 16.59 -30.27 6.56
N ASN A 518 16.40 -31.55 6.22
CA ASN A 518 16.61 -32.05 4.85
C ASN A 518 15.74 -31.27 3.85
N ASN A 519 14.57 -30.79 4.28
CA ASN A 519 13.72 -29.92 3.46
C ASN A 519 14.36 -28.55 3.20
N THR A 520 14.97 -27.94 4.22
CA THR A 520 15.67 -26.65 4.08
C THR A 520 16.88 -26.77 3.14
N LYS A 521 17.63 -27.88 3.21
CA LYS A 521 18.71 -28.17 2.25
C LYS A 521 18.18 -28.28 0.82
N ARG A 522 17.11 -29.06 0.61
CA ARG A 522 16.45 -29.18 -0.71
C ARG A 522 16.01 -27.82 -1.25
N ILE A 523 15.45 -26.95 -0.40
CA ILE A 523 15.03 -25.60 -0.79
C ILE A 523 16.26 -24.76 -1.20
N PHE A 524 17.33 -24.81 -0.41
CA PHE A 524 18.57 -24.08 -0.71
C PHE A 524 19.19 -24.52 -2.03
N ASP A 525 19.32 -25.83 -2.27
CA ASP A 525 19.88 -26.39 -3.50
C ASP A 525 19.06 -25.98 -4.73
N GLU A 526 17.73 -26.01 -4.63
CA GLU A 526 16.84 -25.57 -5.70
C GLU A 526 16.97 -24.07 -5.97
N ILE A 527 17.09 -23.22 -4.94
CA ILE A 527 17.27 -21.78 -5.13
C ILE A 527 18.59 -21.48 -5.85
N LEU A 528 19.68 -22.17 -5.48
CA LEU A 528 20.96 -22.05 -6.16
C LEU A 528 20.88 -22.50 -7.62
N LEU A 529 20.17 -23.60 -7.89
CA LEU A 529 19.92 -24.07 -9.25
C LEU A 529 19.17 -23.01 -10.07
N GLN A 530 18.10 -22.44 -9.53
CA GLN A 530 17.31 -21.40 -10.21
C GLN A 530 18.11 -20.11 -10.43
N LEU A 531 18.98 -19.73 -9.49
CA LEU A 531 19.88 -18.58 -9.63
C LEU A 531 20.92 -18.82 -10.74
N ASN A 532 21.52 -20.01 -10.78
CA ASN A 532 22.45 -20.39 -11.85
C ASN A 532 21.75 -20.44 -13.22
N TYR A 533 20.52 -20.93 -13.26
CA TYR A 533 19.72 -20.93 -14.48
C TYR A 533 19.45 -19.50 -14.98
N ASP A 534 19.03 -18.59 -14.10
CA ASP A 534 18.74 -17.19 -14.46
C ASP A 534 20.01 -16.42 -14.88
N LYS A 535 21.19 -16.87 -14.42
CA LYS A 535 22.49 -16.33 -14.87
C LYS A 535 22.83 -16.75 -16.30
N ILE A 536 22.43 -17.96 -16.73
CA ILE A 536 22.67 -18.48 -18.09
C ILE A 536 21.58 -17.96 -19.04
N ILE A 537 20.31 -18.03 -18.63
CA ILE A 537 19.15 -17.60 -19.41
C ILE A 537 18.40 -16.54 -18.58
N PRO A 538 18.68 -15.25 -18.82
CA PRO A 538 18.14 -14.18 -18.01
C PRO A 538 16.63 -14.02 -18.20
N SER A 539 15.90 -14.07 -17.09
CA SER A 539 14.50 -13.71 -17.01
C SER A 539 14.28 -12.21 -17.21
N TYR A 540 13.05 -11.84 -17.59
CA TYR A 540 12.70 -10.44 -17.79
C TYR A 540 12.96 -9.60 -16.54
N GLY A 541 13.95 -8.71 -16.61
CA GLY A 541 14.36 -7.85 -15.51
C GLY A 541 14.91 -8.61 -14.30
N PHE A 542 15.45 -9.82 -14.51
CA PHE A 542 16.04 -10.68 -13.47
C PHE A 542 15.11 -10.92 -12.27
N CYS A 543 13.80 -11.06 -12.52
CA CYS A 543 12.81 -11.22 -11.47
C CYS A 543 13.02 -12.51 -10.66
N VAL A 544 13.49 -13.58 -11.32
CA VAL A 544 13.84 -14.85 -10.67
C VAL A 544 15.02 -14.64 -9.72
N THR A 545 16.11 -14.01 -10.17
CA THR A 545 17.25 -13.63 -9.32
C THR A 545 16.81 -12.78 -8.11
N CYS A 546 15.96 -11.76 -8.30
CA CYS A 546 15.46 -10.94 -7.20
C CYS A 546 14.70 -11.77 -6.14
N SER A 547 13.84 -12.70 -6.57
CA SER A 547 13.14 -13.61 -5.64
C SER A 547 14.12 -14.57 -4.96
N CYS A 548 15.08 -15.14 -5.69
CA CYS A 548 16.14 -15.98 -5.11
C CYS A 548 16.91 -15.25 -4.00
N LEU A 549 17.36 -14.01 -4.24
CA LEU A 549 18.07 -13.22 -3.23
C LEU A 549 17.23 -12.98 -1.96
N ARG A 550 15.94 -12.66 -2.12
CA ARG A 550 15.03 -12.48 -0.97
C ARG A 550 14.83 -13.77 -0.18
N VAL A 551 14.72 -14.91 -0.86
CA VAL A 551 14.59 -16.20 -0.17
C VAL A 551 15.89 -16.62 0.51
N LEU A 552 17.04 -16.37 -0.11
CA LEU A 552 18.36 -16.57 0.53
C LEU A 552 18.49 -15.71 1.79
N HIS A 553 18.04 -14.46 1.75
CA HIS A 553 18.00 -13.60 2.94
C HIS A 553 17.08 -14.18 4.03
N LYS A 554 15.86 -14.62 3.66
CA LYS A 554 14.94 -15.29 4.59
C LYS A 554 15.56 -16.55 5.22
N LEU A 555 16.29 -17.35 4.44
CA LEU A 555 17.03 -18.52 4.95
C LEU A 555 18.10 -18.11 5.96
N ASN A 556 18.84 -17.04 5.69
CA ASN A 556 19.86 -16.52 6.61
C ASN A 556 19.25 -16.08 7.95
N ILE A 557 18.08 -15.43 7.94
CA ILE A 557 17.39 -15.01 9.16
C ILE A 557 16.76 -16.21 9.91
N ILE A 558 16.02 -17.06 9.19
CA ILE A 558 15.13 -18.07 9.80
C ILE A 558 15.87 -19.36 10.14
N SER A 559 16.70 -19.85 9.21
CA SER A 559 17.35 -21.17 9.31
C SER A 559 18.78 -21.11 9.84
N GLY A 560 19.31 -19.92 10.11
CA GLY A 560 20.67 -19.73 10.61
C GLY A 560 21.78 -20.10 9.62
N ILE A 561 21.44 -20.33 8.34
CA ILE A 561 22.44 -20.55 7.29
C ILE A 561 23.27 -19.27 7.14
N LEU A 562 24.54 -19.33 7.52
CA LEU A 562 25.49 -18.23 7.35
C LEU A 562 25.82 -18.09 5.87
N ILE A 563 25.00 -17.31 5.16
CA ILE A 563 25.33 -16.84 3.82
C ILE A 563 26.27 -15.65 3.96
N ASP A 564 27.40 -15.71 3.25
CA ASP A 564 28.37 -14.63 3.22
C ASP A 564 27.74 -13.33 2.72
N ILE A 565 27.91 -12.26 3.49
CA ILE A 565 27.37 -10.93 3.17
C ILE A 565 27.96 -10.40 1.86
N ASN A 566 29.18 -10.84 1.51
CA ASN A 566 29.88 -10.51 0.27
C ASN A 566 29.04 -10.79 -0.98
N VAL A 567 28.21 -11.84 -0.96
CA VAL A 567 27.30 -12.13 -2.07
C VAL A 567 26.36 -10.96 -2.32
N PHE A 568 25.80 -10.36 -1.27
CA PHE A 568 24.90 -9.21 -1.42
C PHE A 568 25.65 -7.94 -1.85
N TYR A 569 26.91 -7.76 -1.44
CA TYR A 569 27.75 -6.65 -1.94
C TYR A 569 28.03 -6.77 -3.44
N GLU A 570 28.30 -7.97 -3.94
CA GLU A 570 28.49 -8.22 -5.37
C GLU A 570 27.23 -7.87 -6.17
N TYR A 571 26.04 -8.28 -5.69
CA TYR A 571 24.77 -7.95 -6.36
C TYR A 571 24.35 -6.47 -6.21
N ALA A 572 24.84 -5.76 -5.20
CA ALA A 572 24.63 -4.32 -5.01
C ALA A 572 25.57 -3.45 -5.86
N SER A 573 26.70 -4.02 -6.31
CA SER A 573 27.73 -3.32 -7.07
C SER A 573 27.23 -2.73 -8.39
N TYR A 574 27.93 -1.70 -8.87
CA TYR A 574 27.61 -1.05 -10.14
C TYR A 574 27.87 -1.99 -11.32
N GLY A 575 26.99 -1.94 -12.33
CA GLY A 575 27.04 -2.83 -13.50
C GLY A 575 25.99 -3.95 -13.48
N MET A 576 25.43 -4.25 -12.31
CA MET A 576 24.26 -5.13 -12.19
C MET A 576 22.96 -4.39 -12.55
N PHE A 577 21.92 -5.14 -12.94
CA PHE A 577 20.63 -4.56 -13.31
C PHE A 577 19.94 -3.86 -12.13
N ASP A 578 19.36 -2.67 -12.36
CA ASP A 578 18.81 -1.79 -11.30
C ASP A 578 17.90 -2.49 -10.29
N ARG A 579 17.06 -3.43 -10.74
CA ARG A 579 16.15 -4.18 -9.83
C ARG A 579 16.89 -5.17 -8.93
N VAL A 580 17.96 -5.79 -9.43
CA VAL A 580 18.79 -6.72 -8.66
C VAL A 580 19.59 -5.95 -7.62
N ARG A 581 20.16 -4.81 -8.03
CA ARG A 581 20.88 -3.88 -7.12
C ARG A 581 19.96 -3.40 -6.00
N LEU A 582 18.76 -2.95 -6.36
CA LEU A 582 17.76 -2.52 -5.37
C LEU A 582 17.39 -3.65 -4.40
N ALA A 583 17.13 -4.86 -4.90
CA ALA A 583 16.80 -6.01 -4.05
C ALA A 583 17.95 -6.37 -3.09
N ALA A 584 19.20 -6.31 -3.55
CA ALA A 584 20.37 -6.53 -2.71
C ALA A 584 20.52 -5.42 -1.64
N CYS A 585 20.33 -4.15 -2.01
CA CYS A 585 20.34 -3.04 -1.06
C CYS A 585 19.19 -3.11 -0.04
N GLU A 586 17.98 -3.51 -0.46
CA GLU A 586 16.84 -3.78 0.44
C GLU A 586 17.24 -4.78 1.52
N ILE A 587 17.87 -5.90 1.12
CA ILE A 587 18.36 -6.94 2.01
C ILE A 587 19.45 -6.42 2.96
N LEU A 588 20.42 -5.65 2.46
CA LEU A 588 21.48 -5.08 3.29
C LEU A 588 20.91 -4.11 4.34
N VAL A 589 19.88 -3.32 3.99
CA VAL A 589 19.18 -2.45 4.95
C VAL A 589 18.45 -3.24 6.02
N GLU A 590 17.73 -4.31 5.66
CA GLU A 590 17.07 -5.20 6.63
C GLU A 590 18.10 -5.89 7.57
N GLN A 591 19.30 -6.19 7.07
CA GLN A 591 20.41 -6.70 7.88
C GLN A 591 20.97 -5.66 8.86
N ILE A 592 20.98 -4.36 8.50
CA ILE A 592 21.37 -3.29 9.43
C ILE A 592 20.39 -3.27 10.61
N GLU A 593 19.08 -3.33 10.34
CA GLU A 593 18.06 -3.37 11.40
C GLU A 593 18.21 -4.62 12.30
N THR A 594 18.50 -5.78 11.71
CA THR A 594 18.53 -7.06 12.45
C THR A 594 19.84 -7.28 13.21
N ARG A 595 20.99 -6.97 12.61
CA ARG A 595 22.34 -7.30 13.14
C ARG A 595 23.15 -6.08 13.60
N MET A 596 22.71 -4.86 13.30
CA MET A 596 23.41 -3.61 13.64
C MET A 596 24.88 -3.56 13.19
N ASN A 597 25.18 -4.14 12.02
CA ASN A 597 26.56 -4.20 11.52
C ASN A 597 27.01 -2.83 10.97
N GLN A 598 28.10 -2.29 11.53
CA GLN A 598 28.66 -1.00 11.15
C GLN A 598 29.22 -0.98 9.72
N ASP A 599 29.87 -2.06 9.27
CA ASP A 599 30.48 -2.11 7.94
C ASP A 599 29.44 -2.00 6.83
N VAL A 600 28.30 -2.69 7.01
CA VAL A 600 27.16 -2.63 6.08
C VAL A 600 26.56 -1.23 6.06
N PHE A 601 26.44 -0.60 7.23
CA PHE A 601 25.96 0.78 7.35
C PHE A 601 26.88 1.76 6.61
N GLU A 602 28.19 1.65 6.79
CA GLU A 602 29.17 2.48 6.08
C GLU A 602 29.14 2.26 4.57
N TYR A 603 29.01 1.01 4.12
CA TYR A 603 28.87 0.66 2.71
C TYR A 603 27.62 1.30 2.08
N ILE A 604 26.46 1.21 2.74
CA ILE A 604 25.21 1.80 2.24
C ILE A 604 25.32 3.33 2.16
N PHE A 605 25.92 3.99 3.16
CA PHE A 605 26.13 5.43 3.12
C PHE A 605 27.16 5.87 2.06
N ASN A 606 28.15 5.03 1.77
CA ASN A 606 29.07 5.24 0.65
C ASN A 606 28.33 5.13 -0.70
N LEU A 607 27.44 4.14 -0.85
CA LEU A 607 26.58 4.02 -2.03
C LEU A 607 25.67 5.24 -2.21
N ILE A 608 25.02 5.70 -1.14
CA ILE A 608 24.16 6.90 -1.19
C ILE A 608 24.98 8.11 -1.66
N ALA A 609 26.20 8.30 -1.16
CA ALA A 609 27.06 9.42 -1.53
C ALA A 609 27.54 9.37 -2.98
N ASN A 610 28.02 8.20 -3.43
CA ASN A 610 28.90 8.08 -4.60
C ASN A 610 28.26 7.37 -5.81
N ASP A 611 27.17 6.61 -5.67
CA ASP A 611 26.64 5.78 -6.77
C ASP A 611 26.06 6.57 -7.95
N PRO A 612 26.40 6.34 -9.22
CA PRO A 612 25.88 7.18 -10.31
C PRO A 612 24.36 7.14 -10.50
N ASP A 613 23.63 6.10 -10.04
CA ASP A 613 22.18 6.02 -10.21
C ASP A 613 21.40 6.75 -9.09
N TYR A 614 20.85 7.91 -9.43
CA TYR A 614 20.00 8.71 -8.55
C TYR A 614 18.75 7.97 -8.07
N ASN A 615 18.13 7.12 -8.90
CA ASN A 615 16.91 6.40 -8.52
C ASN A 615 17.20 5.35 -7.45
N LEU A 616 18.33 4.65 -7.58
CA LEU A 616 18.80 3.71 -6.57
C LEU A 616 19.08 4.43 -5.25
N ARG A 617 19.87 5.51 -5.27
CA ARG A 617 20.15 6.33 -4.07
C ARG A 617 18.87 6.72 -3.34
N ARG A 618 17.90 7.29 -4.07
CA ARG A 618 16.62 7.71 -3.49
C ARG A 618 15.86 6.54 -2.87
N LYS A 619 15.75 5.41 -3.58
CA LYS A 619 15.04 4.24 -3.05
C LYS A 619 15.72 3.67 -1.81
N ILE A 620 17.05 3.62 -1.75
CA ILE A 620 17.78 3.18 -0.55
C ILE A 620 17.42 4.07 0.65
N VAL A 621 17.42 5.40 0.48
CA VAL A 621 17.02 6.32 1.56
C VAL A 621 15.56 6.09 1.97
N GLN A 622 14.64 5.88 1.02
CA GLN A 622 13.25 5.56 1.34
C GLN A 622 13.10 4.22 2.09
N HIS A 623 13.90 3.22 1.74
CA HIS A 623 13.94 1.95 2.48
C HIS A 623 14.51 2.13 3.89
N LEU A 624 15.55 2.95 4.06
CA LEU A 624 16.07 3.34 5.39
C LEU A 624 15.04 4.12 6.22
N CYS A 625 14.18 4.93 5.61
CA CYS A 625 13.09 5.60 6.34
C CYS A 625 12.05 4.59 6.85
N ARG A 626 11.74 3.54 6.08
CA ARG A 626 10.80 2.48 6.49
C ARG A 626 11.40 1.54 7.54
N HIS A 627 12.67 1.21 7.38
CA HIS A 627 13.46 0.34 8.25
C HIS A 627 14.63 1.13 8.86
N PRO A 628 14.35 2.07 9.78
CA PRO A 628 15.41 2.89 10.35
C PRO A 628 16.34 2.04 11.22
N PRO A 629 17.66 2.29 11.17
CA PRO A 629 18.64 1.52 11.96
C PRO A 629 18.41 1.69 13.47
N PHE A 630 17.92 2.86 13.89
CA PHE A 630 17.46 3.12 15.24
C PHE A 630 16.43 4.25 15.22
N ARG A 631 15.58 4.30 16.24
CA ARG A 631 14.63 5.39 16.47
C ARG A 631 15.11 6.34 17.57
N GLN A 632 14.46 7.50 17.66
CA GLN A 632 14.74 8.49 18.71
C GLN A 632 14.79 7.85 20.10
N ASN A 633 15.81 8.23 20.89
CA ASN A 633 16.07 7.77 22.26
C ASN A 633 16.46 6.29 22.42
N GLN A 634 16.77 5.56 21.34
CA GLN A 634 17.39 4.23 21.44
C GLN A 634 18.92 4.36 21.55
N THR A 635 19.50 3.66 22.53
CA THR A 635 20.95 3.53 22.67
C THR A 635 21.44 2.45 21.71
N CYS A 636 22.06 2.87 20.59
CA CYS A 636 22.60 1.97 19.57
C CYS A 636 24.07 2.31 19.32
N SER A 637 24.89 1.31 18.97
CA SER A 637 26.30 1.49 18.56
C SER A 637 26.44 2.41 17.34
N LEU A 638 25.40 2.55 16.53
CA LEU A 638 25.35 3.41 15.35
C LEU A 638 24.99 4.89 15.68
N ASN A 639 24.59 5.18 16.92
CA ASN A 639 24.24 6.53 17.39
C ASN A 639 25.50 7.32 17.79
N ASN A 640 26.33 7.62 16.78
CA ASN A 640 27.62 8.29 16.94
C ASN A 640 27.60 9.70 16.34
N PRO A 641 28.44 10.64 16.84
CA PRO A 641 28.58 11.98 16.27
C PRO A 641 29.05 11.93 14.80
N ILE A 642 29.83 10.91 14.41
CA ILE A 642 30.26 10.68 13.03
C ILE A 642 29.05 10.46 12.11
N THR A 643 28.08 9.65 12.52
CA THR A 643 26.86 9.37 11.76
C THR A 643 26.03 10.64 11.56
N VAL A 644 25.92 11.47 12.59
CA VAL A 644 25.22 12.77 12.53
C VAL A 644 25.90 13.70 11.53
N ASN A 645 27.22 13.89 11.64
CA ASN A 645 27.99 14.75 10.74
C ASN A 645 27.92 14.27 9.29
N ARG A 646 27.93 12.95 9.08
CA ARG A 646 27.83 12.34 7.75
C ARG A 646 26.45 12.57 7.13
N LEU A 647 25.37 12.33 7.87
CA LEU A 647 24.02 12.66 7.42
C LEU A 647 23.88 14.14 7.09
N TRP A 648 24.43 15.01 7.94
CA TRP A 648 24.43 16.45 7.71
C TRP A 648 25.18 16.85 6.44
N SER A 649 26.36 16.26 6.23
CA SER A 649 27.16 16.45 5.00
C SER A 649 26.40 15.97 3.76
N LEU A 650 25.74 14.81 3.81
CA LEU A 650 24.92 14.32 2.70
C LEU A 650 23.76 15.28 2.38
N MET A 651 23.05 15.78 3.41
CA MET A 651 21.99 16.78 3.21
C MET A 651 22.49 18.06 2.54
N LYS A 652 23.75 18.47 2.79
CA LYS A 652 24.40 19.61 2.14
C LYS A 652 24.83 19.29 0.70
N ASN A 653 25.42 18.11 0.49
CA ASN A 653 25.96 17.70 -0.81
C ASN A 653 24.85 17.45 -1.86
N PHE A 654 23.67 16.99 -1.42
CA PHE A 654 22.50 16.82 -2.28
C PHE A 654 21.68 18.10 -2.51
N ALA A 655 22.31 19.28 -2.47
CA ALA A 655 21.62 20.54 -2.72
C ALA A 655 20.93 20.62 -4.11
N TYR A 656 21.41 19.87 -5.09
CA TYR A 656 20.84 19.81 -6.44
C TYR A 656 19.60 18.92 -6.55
N ASP A 657 19.44 17.92 -5.67
CA ASP A 657 18.31 16.99 -5.66
C ASP A 657 17.48 17.18 -4.40
N ASN A 658 16.38 17.91 -4.57
CA ASN A 658 15.45 18.20 -3.48
C ASN A 658 14.80 16.92 -2.93
N GLN A 659 14.59 15.88 -3.74
CA GLN A 659 13.87 14.67 -3.28
C GLN A 659 14.76 13.85 -2.35
N ILE A 660 15.99 13.55 -2.75
CA ILE A 660 16.96 12.84 -1.90
C ILE A 660 17.24 13.64 -0.63
N ARG A 661 17.43 14.95 -0.76
CA ARG A 661 17.65 15.83 0.40
C ARG A 661 16.48 15.78 1.38
N ASN A 662 15.24 15.84 0.90
CA ASN A 662 14.06 15.79 1.77
C ASN A 662 13.88 14.42 2.41
N ASP A 663 14.12 13.34 1.67
CA ASP A 663 14.07 11.97 2.21
C ASP A 663 15.17 11.77 3.27
N LEU A 664 16.37 12.38 3.11
CA LEU A 664 17.43 12.39 4.14
C LEU A 664 17.06 13.24 5.37
N VAL A 665 16.34 14.35 5.18
CA VAL A 665 15.81 15.15 6.29
C VAL A 665 14.77 14.36 7.07
N GLU A 666 13.91 13.60 6.39
CA GLU A 666 12.95 12.69 7.02
C GLU A 666 13.66 11.58 7.79
N LEU A 667 14.68 10.95 7.20
CA LEU A 667 15.53 9.96 7.89
C LEU A 667 16.17 10.55 9.16
N TYR A 668 16.72 11.76 9.09
CA TYR A 668 17.30 12.44 10.23
C TYR A 668 16.26 12.66 11.34
N GLN A 669 15.03 13.06 10.97
CA GLN A 669 13.93 13.23 11.92
C GLN A 669 13.50 11.92 12.58
N ILE A 670 13.48 10.80 11.84
CA ILE A 670 13.13 9.48 12.39
C ILE A 670 14.20 9.01 13.39
N MET A 671 15.48 9.23 13.07
CA MET A 671 16.61 8.77 13.89
C MET A 671 16.85 9.64 15.13
N PHE A 672 16.81 10.97 14.99
CA PHE A 672 17.21 11.92 16.05
C PHE A 672 16.07 12.80 16.58
N GLY A 673 14.93 12.86 15.89
CA GLY A 673 13.81 13.71 16.25
C GLY A 673 14.00 15.18 15.87
N LEU A 674 13.20 16.04 16.52
CA LEU A 674 13.26 17.51 16.35
C LEU A 674 14.25 18.18 17.30
N ASN A 675 14.71 17.45 18.32
CA ASN A 675 15.63 17.94 19.33
C ASN A 675 17.07 17.66 18.91
N ARG A 676 18.02 18.31 19.58
CA ARG A 676 19.43 18.06 19.35
C ARG A 676 19.77 16.59 19.65
N PRO A 677 20.53 15.88 18.79
CA PRO A 677 20.97 14.52 19.07
C PRO A 677 21.71 14.40 20.41
N ASN A 678 21.31 13.43 21.24
CA ASN A 678 21.92 13.19 22.56
C ASN A 678 23.41 12.78 22.48
N CYS A 679 23.87 12.32 21.32
CA CYS A 679 25.26 11.91 21.08
C CYS A 679 26.21 13.10 20.85
N LEU A 680 25.71 14.35 20.82
CA LEU A 680 26.53 15.55 20.69
C LEU A 680 26.76 16.20 22.06
N PRO A 681 27.97 16.72 22.34
CA PRO A 681 28.25 17.39 23.62
C PRO A 681 27.37 18.64 23.81
N PRO A 682 27.02 19.01 25.06
CA PRO A 682 26.20 20.18 25.37
C PRO A 682 26.77 21.46 24.74
N LEU A 683 25.89 22.42 24.38
CA LEU A 683 26.25 23.59 23.57
C LEU A 683 27.37 24.44 24.20
N ASN A 684 27.47 24.41 25.53
CA ASN A 684 28.49 25.14 26.28
C ASN A 684 29.91 24.60 26.02
N GLU A 685 30.07 23.28 25.88
CA GLU A 685 31.37 22.64 25.60
C GLU A 685 31.74 22.74 24.10
N MET A 686 30.74 22.79 23.22
CA MET A 686 30.99 22.95 21.77
C MET A 686 31.46 24.36 21.39
N ASN A 687 30.97 25.39 22.08
CA ASN A 687 31.46 26.76 21.88
C ASN A 687 32.92 26.91 22.33
N GLU A 688 33.35 26.21 23.39
CA GLU A 688 34.77 26.19 23.80
C GLU A 688 35.66 25.44 22.81
N LEU A 689 35.16 24.37 22.18
CA LEU A 689 35.87 23.62 21.13
C LEU A 689 35.97 24.39 19.81
N LEU A 690 34.91 25.08 19.38
CA LEU A 690 34.93 25.93 18.18
C LEU A 690 35.85 27.15 18.36
N ILE A 691 35.90 27.72 19.57
CA ILE A 691 36.84 28.80 19.91
C ILE A 691 38.28 28.26 19.88
N LYS A 692 38.52 27.01 20.31
CA LYS A 692 39.85 26.37 20.20
C LYS A 692 40.25 26.09 18.75
N ASP A 693 39.37 25.51 17.94
CA ASP A 693 39.65 25.22 16.52
C ASP A 693 39.85 26.53 15.70
N GLU A 694 39.09 27.60 15.98
CA GLU A 694 39.32 28.92 15.36
C GLU A 694 40.62 29.59 15.85
N LEU A 695 41.08 29.32 17.08
CA LEU A 695 42.37 29.82 17.59
C LEU A 695 43.56 29.05 17.00
N ASP A 696 43.40 27.75 16.75
CA ASP A 696 44.44 26.91 16.14
C ASP A 696 44.60 27.24 14.63
N ASP A 697 43.51 27.48 13.89
CA ASP A 697 43.56 27.90 12.47
C ASP A 697 44.12 29.33 12.26
N VAL A 698 43.95 30.23 13.24
CA VAL A 698 44.51 31.59 13.20
C VAL A 698 46.01 31.61 13.49
N SER A 699 46.56 30.56 14.13
CA SER A 699 47.98 30.47 14.44
C SER A 699 48.88 30.14 13.23
N ASP A 700 48.30 29.58 12.15
CA ASP A 700 49.03 29.14 10.95
C ASP A 700 48.92 30.09 9.74
N THR A 701 48.18 31.20 9.83
CA THR A 701 48.01 32.16 8.71
C THR A 701 48.22 33.61 9.12
N ILE A 702 49.43 33.95 9.56
CA ILE A 702 49.91 35.35 9.50
C ILE A 702 50.63 35.56 8.17
N VAL A 703 49.87 35.91 7.11
CA VAL A 703 50.36 36.79 6.02
C VAL A 703 49.17 37.60 5.46
N ASP A 704 49.29 38.92 5.61
CA ASP A 704 48.59 40.04 4.96
C ASP A 704 47.25 39.79 4.25
N ILE A 705 46.17 40.32 4.85
CA ILE A 705 44.91 40.58 4.14
C ILE A 705 44.51 42.05 4.36
N ASP A 706 44.31 42.75 3.24
CA ASP A 706 43.94 44.16 3.10
C ASP A 706 42.81 44.65 4.04
N PRO A 707 42.95 45.85 4.64
CA PRO A 707 42.00 46.39 5.62
C PRO A 707 40.62 46.77 5.08
N GLU A 708 40.40 46.80 3.75
CA GLU A 708 39.10 47.15 3.17
C GLU A 708 38.06 46.01 3.25
N ARG A 709 38.48 44.73 3.33
CA ARG A 709 37.54 43.59 3.41
C ARG A 709 36.87 43.40 4.78
N LEU A 710 37.40 44.03 5.83
CA LEU A 710 36.84 44.01 7.18
C LEU A 710 35.66 44.98 7.37
N SER A 711 35.40 45.86 6.41
CA SER A 711 34.32 46.86 6.48
C SER A 711 32.92 46.27 6.25
N TYR A 712 32.79 45.19 5.46
CA TYR A 712 31.49 44.60 5.13
C TYR A 712 30.91 43.72 6.26
N PHE A 713 31.75 43.08 7.08
CA PHE A 713 31.28 42.24 8.20
C PHE A 713 30.95 43.02 9.48
N ARG A 714 31.42 44.27 9.62
CA ARG A 714 31.09 45.12 10.78
C ARG A 714 29.74 45.84 10.65
N LEU A 715 29.22 46.04 9.44
CA LEU A 715 27.94 46.73 9.21
C LEU A 715 26.70 45.87 9.52
N ALA A 716 26.81 44.53 9.49
CA ALA A 716 25.68 43.65 9.78
C ALA A 716 25.42 43.49 11.29
N ARG A 717 26.47 43.50 12.14
CA ARG A 717 26.30 43.40 13.61
C ARG A 717 25.85 44.71 14.27
N TYR A 718 26.22 45.87 13.72
CA TYR A 718 25.79 47.18 14.28
C TYR A 718 24.30 47.51 14.04
N ALA A 719 23.65 46.88 13.04
CA ALA A 719 22.24 47.15 12.73
C ALA A 719 21.25 46.46 13.68
N ASP A 720 21.63 45.32 14.26
CA ASP A 720 20.78 44.59 15.22
C ASP A 720 20.93 45.12 16.65
N ASP A 721 22.15 45.54 17.04
CA ASP A 721 22.40 46.11 18.36
C ASP A 721 21.79 47.53 18.52
N THR A 722 21.70 48.31 17.43
CA THR A 722 21.07 49.64 17.47
C THR A 722 19.54 49.58 17.57
N LYS A 723 18.88 48.55 17.02
CA LYS A 723 17.43 48.31 17.20
C LYS A 723 17.09 47.86 18.62
N ALA A 724 17.93 47.02 19.22
CA ALA A 724 17.75 46.57 20.61
C ALA A 724 18.03 47.68 21.63
N ALA A 725 18.97 48.59 21.33
CA ALA A 725 19.23 49.77 22.16
C ALA A 725 18.13 50.84 22.05
N ALA A 726 17.59 51.07 20.84
CA ALA A 726 16.51 52.03 20.63
C ALA A 726 15.18 51.59 21.27
N SER A 727 14.88 50.29 21.33
CA SER A 727 13.66 49.80 21.99
C SER A 727 13.73 49.90 23.53
N LYS A 728 14.94 49.83 24.12
CA LYS A 728 15.16 50.00 25.57
C LYS A 728 15.12 51.46 26.02
N LEU A 729 15.54 52.40 25.17
CA LEU A 729 15.47 53.84 25.45
C LEU A 729 14.05 54.42 25.32
N ALA A 730 13.19 53.87 24.46
CA ALA A 730 11.79 54.30 24.35
C ALA A 730 10.90 53.83 25.52
N SER A 731 11.31 52.79 26.26
CA SER A 731 10.59 52.31 27.45
C SER A 731 10.96 53.01 28.76
N SER A 732 11.98 53.89 28.76
CA SER A 732 12.39 54.64 29.95
C SER A 732 12.05 56.14 29.88
N SER A 733 11.21 56.56 28.92
CA SER A 733 10.66 57.93 28.87
C SER A 733 9.13 57.90 28.77
N LYS A 734 8.48 57.53 29.88
CA LYS A 734 7.16 58.00 30.30
C LYS A 734 7.05 57.91 31.80
#